data_AF-A0A6M0C3W6-F1
#
_entry.id   AF-A0A6M0C3W6-F1
#
_cell.length_a   1.000
_cell.length_b   1.000
_cell.length_c   1.000
_cell.angle_alpha   90.00
_cell.angle_beta   90.00
_cell.angle_gamma   90.00
#
_symmetry.space_group_name_H-M   'P 1'
#
loop_
_entity.id
_entity.type
_entity.pdbx_description
1 polymer ?
#
loop_
_entity_poly.entity_id
_entity_poly.type
_entity_poly.pdbx_seq_one_letter_code
_entity_poly.pdbx_strand_id
1 'polypeptide(L)'
;LVYLVVYGCYYASQKALTRNEEYAIVRNLAIGIAAFKGTSFHRANLTNSSFSFALLKSSDFRDATITHARWFNAEKLDWARLGNTILIAPPVRDLLATLNGANQSYIGANFKGANLINADLSDANLREADLSEAILENANLEGANLAQTQAISTNFTNAKLTDAYGLGTWNIDSTTNLQWVDCKQVYLLENFKPGTRDKERRPSSGEFAEGEFTKLFQEVLNTVDLIFQKGIDWKAFTYSFQQVQVENEDIPLNIQAIENKGDGVVVVRVEVPPEANKAKIHSEFTQTYQEALAALEAQYQAKLQGKEEELIGHRQRNANMIEVVRLLASRDVNYEIAPPKTRQISGKLAILKIGNGDFENGFNVTLQIGAEGALPSTEVQGYLPPNSEVYESYQDWQTKYRELDSYLRVKPKKRTKTNISTSDRQDFEKSALRFTKILNTWLNSQEFRKVKDTLQTKIEPSEEFRFIIKADSMLLGRIPWQLWDYFDSYHQVEVALSTPEYDTRETTTSTILRTKVRILAILGNSEGINVKKDREMLAKLPKADTRFLVEPKREEVNVHLWDEAGWDILFFAGHSSSEGERGCLYINGKDKLTIAELKYALRRAVERGLKLAIFNSCDGLALARELADLHIPQIIVMREPVMDAVAGEFLQHFIQAYAGGKSLPGAVREARERLQGLEERFPCASWLPVICQHPVEVPPTWERLRGIVGEEDNQELLGLVARLREAVEVDLDLSVEDKADVLEQIQLLARAASSPLEVLSQRQGRKALTFVRGAIASLSPRAKLVSVAEELLGAIGLLFDL
;
A
#
# COMPACT_ATOMS: atom_id res chain seq x y z
N LEU A 1 -36.43 -24.43 -50.85
CA LEU A 1 -35.12 -24.18 -50.20
C LEU A 1 -34.33 -23.05 -50.89
N VAL A 2 -34.03 -23.16 -52.19
CA VAL A 2 -33.25 -22.14 -52.93
C VAL A 2 -33.87 -20.74 -52.86
N TYR A 3 -35.18 -20.60 -53.03
CA TYR A 3 -35.87 -19.31 -52.89
C TYR A 3 -35.79 -18.69 -51.49
N LEU A 4 -35.82 -19.52 -50.43
CA LEU A 4 -35.66 -19.05 -49.05
C LEU A 4 -34.23 -18.60 -48.77
N VAL A 5 -33.23 -19.29 -49.34
CA VAL A 5 -31.82 -18.89 -49.25
C VAL A 5 -31.58 -17.60 -50.01
N VAL A 6 -32.10 -17.46 -51.24
CA VAL A 6 -31.97 -16.23 -52.04
C VAL A 6 -32.68 -15.06 -51.35
N TYR A 7 -33.87 -15.27 -50.82
CA TYR A 7 -34.60 -14.24 -50.06
C TYR A 7 -33.88 -13.87 -48.77
N GLY A 8 -33.34 -14.84 -48.03
CA GLY A 8 -32.52 -14.62 -46.84
C GLY A 8 -31.24 -13.85 -47.15
N CYS A 9 -30.52 -14.19 -48.22
CA CYS A 9 -29.34 -13.45 -48.68
C CYS A 9 -29.70 -12.04 -49.13
N TYR A 10 -30.81 -11.85 -49.84
CA TYR A 10 -31.31 -10.54 -50.25
C TYR A 10 -31.67 -9.68 -49.03
N TYR A 11 -32.38 -10.25 -48.06
CA TYR A 11 -32.73 -9.58 -46.81
C TYR A 11 -31.50 -9.19 -46.00
N ALA A 12 -30.56 -10.12 -45.81
CA ALA A 12 -29.29 -9.87 -45.13
C ALA A 12 -28.46 -8.80 -45.86
N SER A 13 -28.46 -8.80 -47.19
CA SER A 13 -27.78 -7.79 -48.00
C SER A 13 -28.43 -6.41 -47.84
N GLN A 14 -29.77 -6.33 -47.88
CA GLN A 14 -30.51 -5.09 -47.62
C GLN A 14 -30.25 -4.56 -46.21
N LYS A 15 -30.24 -5.44 -45.19
CA LYS A 15 -29.91 -5.07 -43.81
C LYS A 15 -28.46 -4.61 -43.63
N ALA A 16 -27.52 -5.25 -44.30
CA ALA A 16 -26.12 -4.84 -44.34
C ALA A 16 -25.96 -3.45 -44.99
N LEU A 17 -26.73 -3.16 -46.04
CA LEU A 17 -26.74 -1.86 -46.74
C LEU A 17 -27.38 -0.73 -45.90
N THR A 18 -28.34 -1.03 -45.03
CA THR A 18 -28.98 -0.05 -44.14
C THR A 18 -28.17 0.28 -42.87
N ARG A 19 -26.85 0.03 -42.85
CA ARG A 19 -25.95 0.29 -41.70
C ARG A 19 -26.39 -0.36 -40.37
N ASN A 20 -27.07 -1.51 -40.41
CA ASN A 20 -27.38 -2.27 -39.19
C ASN A 20 -26.11 -2.97 -38.68
N GLU A 21 -25.78 -2.79 -37.39
CA GLU A 21 -24.57 -3.35 -36.77
C GLU A 21 -24.60 -4.88 -36.63
N GLU A 22 -25.77 -5.50 -36.53
CA GLU A 22 -25.90 -6.97 -36.50
C GLU A 22 -25.35 -7.63 -37.78
N TYR A 23 -25.28 -6.88 -38.89
CA TYR A 23 -24.81 -7.35 -40.19
C TYR A 23 -23.43 -6.77 -40.56
N ALA A 24 -22.68 -6.23 -39.59
CA ALA A 24 -21.36 -5.64 -39.82
C ALA A 24 -20.35 -6.61 -40.45
N ILE A 25 -20.38 -7.89 -40.06
CA ILE A 25 -19.49 -8.93 -40.62
C ILE A 25 -19.75 -9.12 -42.13
N VAL A 26 -21.01 -9.22 -42.52
CA VAL A 26 -21.42 -9.38 -43.92
C VAL A 26 -21.04 -8.14 -44.73
N ARG A 27 -21.28 -6.95 -44.18
CA ARG A 27 -20.89 -5.67 -44.78
C ARG A 27 -19.37 -5.57 -44.99
N ASN A 28 -18.57 -5.89 -43.97
CA ASN A 28 -17.11 -5.84 -44.04
C ASN A 28 -16.53 -6.85 -45.03
N LEU A 29 -17.11 -8.05 -45.12
CA LEU A 29 -16.72 -9.04 -46.13
C LEU A 29 -17.02 -8.53 -47.55
N ALA A 30 -18.20 -7.95 -47.77
CA ALA A 30 -18.58 -7.38 -49.07
C ALA A 30 -17.68 -6.21 -49.48
N ILE A 31 -17.38 -5.28 -48.57
CA ILE A 31 -16.41 -4.18 -48.79
C ILE A 31 -15.02 -4.76 -49.10
N GLY A 32 -14.62 -5.81 -48.39
CA GLY A 32 -13.39 -6.55 -48.60
C GLY A 32 -13.23 -7.05 -50.04
N ILE A 33 -14.26 -7.70 -50.56
CA ILE A 33 -14.31 -8.22 -51.92
C ILE A 33 -14.36 -7.08 -52.93
N ALA A 34 -15.18 -6.05 -52.70
CA ALA A 34 -15.34 -4.92 -53.62
C ALA A 34 -14.03 -4.14 -53.81
N ALA A 35 -13.26 -3.91 -52.75
CA ALA A 35 -12.01 -3.19 -52.83
C ALA A 35 -10.85 -3.99 -53.45
N PHE A 36 -10.97 -5.33 -53.61
CA PHE A 36 -9.91 -6.16 -54.21
C PHE A 36 -9.56 -5.74 -55.65
N LYS A 37 -10.51 -5.15 -56.37
CA LYS A 37 -10.31 -4.58 -57.72
C LYS A 37 -10.44 -3.06 -57.78
N GLY A 38 -10.54 -2.40 -56.62
CA GLY A 38 -10.67 -0.95 -56.52
C GLY A 38 -9.33 -0.23 -56.35
N THR A 39 -9.38 1.06 -56.03
CA THR A 39 -8.18 1.88 -55.81
C THR A 39 -7.51 1.48 -54.50
N SER A 40 -6.23 1.12 -54.54
CA SER A 40 -5.47 0.76 -53.35
C SER A 40 -4.53 1.88 -52.92
N PHE A 41 -4.73 2.35 -51.69
CA PHE A 41 -3.82 3.16 -50.91
C PHE A 41 -3.18 2.36 -49.77
N HIS A 42 -3.20 1.03 -49.87
CA HIS A 42 -2.66 0.15 -48.83
C HIS A 42 -1.19 0.49 -48.55
N ARG A 43 -0.85 0.80 -47.29
CA ARG A 43 0.49 1.22 -46.86
C ARG A 43 1.04 2.48 -47.54
N ALA A 44 0.19 3.25 -48.21
CA ALA A 44 0.60 4.51 -48.80
C ALA A 44 0.81 5.56 -47.70
N ASN A 45 1.82 6.41 -47.87
CA ASN A 45 1.92 7.64 -47.12
C ASN A 45 1.06 8.71 -47.82
N LEU A 46 -0.05 9.08 -47.19
CA LEU A 46 -1.03 10.06 -47.65
C LEU A 46 -1.01 11.33 -46.80
N THR A 47 0.10 11.60 -46.10
CA THR A 47 0.23 12.79 -45.26
C THR A 47 -0.01 14.06 -46.07
N ASN A 48 -0.83 14.97 -45.55
CA ASN A 48 -1.22 16.24 -46.21
C ASN A 48 -1.96 16.09 -47.56
N SER A 49 -2.41 14.88 -47.93
CA SER A 49 -3.19 14.69 -49.14
C SER A 49 -4.62 15.25 -48.99
N SER A 50 -5.30 15.49 -50.12
CA SER A 50 -6.71 15.90 -50.12
C SER A 50 -7.56 14.90 -50.89
N PHE A 51 -8.57 14.39 -50.21
CA PHE A 51 -9.65 13.57 -50.76
C PHE A 51 -10.98 14.33 -50.76
N SER A 52 -10.92 15.67 -50.65
CA SER A 52 -12.15 16.46 -50.67
C SER A 52 -12.94 16.22 -51.94
N PHE A 53 -14.25 16.00 -51.80
CA PHE A 53 -15.17 15.68 -52.90
C PHE A 53 -14.84 14.39 -53.67
N ALA A 54 -13.93 13.54 -53.17
CA ALA A 54 -13.58 12.30 -53.83
C ALA A 54 -14.64 11.22 -53.60
N LEU A 55 -14.94 10.44 -54.65
CA LEU A 55 -15.73 9.23 -54.53
C LEU A 55 -14.83 8.05 -54.16
N LEU A 56 -14.92 7.56 -52.92
CA LEU A 56 -13.97 6.58 -52.38
C LEU A 56 -14.54 5.18 -52.20
N LYS A 57 -15.67 4.89 -52.87
CA LYS A 57 -16.25 3.55 -52.90
C LYS A 57 -15.20 2.52 -53.32
N SER A 58 -15.15 1.38 -52.64
CA SER A 58 -14.23 0.29 -52.97
C SER A 58 -12.73 0.68 -52.93
N SER A 59 -12.36 1.69 -52.15
CA SER A 59 -10.95 2.03 -51.94
C SER A 59 -10.36 1.27 -50.75
N ASP A 60 -9.05 0.99 -50.75
CA ASP A 60 -8.35 0.30 -49.66
C ASP A 60 -7.33 1.22 -48.99
N PHE A 61 -7.56 1.55 -47.71
CA PHE A 61 -6.72 2.41 -46.88
C PHE A 61 -6.04 1.65 -45.73
N ARG A 62 -6.06 0.31 -45.74
CA ARG A 62 -5.43 -0.47 -44.67
C ARG A 62 -3.95 -0.06 -44.53
N ASP A 63 -3.52 0.15 -43.30
CA ASP A 63 -2.15 0.54 -42.95
C ASP A 63 -1.63 1.82 -43.65
N ALA A 64 -2.51 2.64 -44.23
CA ALA A 64 -2.12 3.92 -44.83
C ALA A 64 -1.86 4.97 -43.74
N THR A 65 -0.83 5.80 -43.92
CA THR A 65 -0.61 6.98 -43.08
C THR A 65 -1.47 8.11 -43.61
N ILE A 66 -2.48 8.55 -42.84
CA ILE A 66 -3.45 9.57 -43.29
C ILE A 66 -3.39 10.88 -42.48
N THR A 67 -2.28 11.13 -41.81
CA THR A 67 -2.05 12.34 -41.00
C THR A 67 -2.28 13.59 -41.86
N HIS A 68 -3.12 14.49 -41.38
CA HIS A 68 -3.51 15.75 -42.03
C HIS A 68 -4.25 15.61 -43.37
N ALA A 69 -4.62 14.38 -43.77
CA ALA A 69 -5.40 14.17 -44.98
C ALA A 69 -6.80 14.81 -44.85
N ARG A 70 -7.24 15.54 -45.88
CA ARG A 70 -8.53 16.23 -45.89
C ARG A 70 -9.63 15.35 -46.49
N TRP A 71 -10.73 15.19 -45.77
CA TRP A 71 -11.86 14.32 -46.16
C TRP A 71 -13.15 15.07 -46.47
N PHE A 72 -13.12 16.40 -46.44
CA PHE A 72 -14.32 17.23 -46.60
C PHE A 72 -15.13 16.90 -47.87
N ASN A 73 -16.40 16.55 -47.70
CA ASN A 73 -17.32 16.07 -48.73
C ASN A 73 -16.86 14.82 -49.49
N ALA A 74 -15.98 14.00 -48.92
CA ALA A 74 -15.67 12.70 -49.49
C ALA A 74 -16.89 11.77 -49.44
N GLU A 75 -17.22 11.15 -50.57
CA GLU A 75 -18.40 10.30 -50.71
C GLU A 75 -18.06 8.82 -50.62
N LYS A 76 -18.98 8.04 -50.02
CA LYS A 76 -18.89 6.57 -49.91
C LYS A 76 -17.66 6.06 -49.13
N LEU A 77 -17.18 6.86 -48.18
CA LEU A 77 -16.07 6.49 -47.30
C LEU A 77 -16.41 5.31 -46.38
N ASP A 78 -17.69 5.12 -46.06
CA ASP A 78 -18.24 3.95 -45.36
C ASP A 78 -18.20 2.66 -46.18
N TRP A 79 -17.86 2.74 -47.47
CA TRP A 79 -17.70 1.61 -48.41
C TRP A 79 -16.24 1.39 -48.81
N ALA A 80 -15.30 2.01 -48.08
CA ALA A 80 -13.87 1.78 -48.22
C ALA A 80 -13.37 0.80 -47.15
N ARG A 81 -12.26 0.11 -47.41
CA ARG A 81 -11.54 -0.67 -46.39
C ARG A 81 -10.66 0.27 -45.59
N LEU A 82 -11.15 0.69 -44.43
CA LEU A 82 -10.49 1.73 -43.62
C LEU A 82 -9.37 1.19 -42.72
N GLY A 83 -9.34 -0.12 -42.45
CA GLY A 83 -8.29 -0.74 -41.62
C GLY A 83 -8.15 -0.07 -40.26
N ASN A 84 -6.91 0.11 -39.80
CA ASN A 84 -6.60 0.69 -38.49
C ASN A 84 -6.48 2.23 -38.50
N THR A 85 -7.09 2.89 -39.48
CA THR A 85 -7.07 4.37 -39.59
C THR A 85 -8.11 5.02 -38.67
N ILE A 86 -7.95 6.32 -38.38
CA ILE A 86 -8.93 7.08 -37.56
C ILE A 86 -10.35 7.09 -38.15
N LEU A 87 -10.50 6.80 -39.45
CA LEU A 87 -11.78 6.74 -40.15
C LEU A 87 -12.62 5.49 -39.80
N ILE A 88 -12.05 4.51 -39.09
CA ILE A 88 -12.79 3.30 -38.71
C ILE A 88 -14.00 3.64 -37.83
N ALA A 89 -13.87 4.65 -36.95
CA ALA A 89 -14.92 5.10 -36.07
C ALA A 89 -15.94 5.96 -36.85
N PRO A 90 -17.23 5.54 -36.94
CA PRO A 90 -18.23 6.29 -37.70
C PRO A 90 -18.37 7.76 -37.29
N PRO A 91 -18.41 8.13 -35.99
CA PRO A 91 -18.52 9.55 -35.60
C PRO A 91 -17.33 10.39 -36.06
N VAL A 92 -16.11 9.85 -35.98
CA VAL A 92 -14.88 10.52 -36.43
C VAL A 92 -14.90 10.69 -37.95
N ARG A 93 -15.25 9.62 -38.67
CA ARG A 93 -15.36 9.64 -40.13
C ARG A 93 -16.39 10.65 -40.61
N ASP A 94 -17.57 10.67 -39.99
CA ASP A 94 -18.65 11.57 -40.36
C ASP A 94 -18.22 13.02 -40.10
N LEU A 95 -17.60 13.32 -38.95
CA LEU A 95 -17.04 14.65 -38.67
C LEU A 95 -15.98 15.09 -39.71
N LEU A 96 -15.04 14.22 -40.07
CA LEU A 96 -13.99 14.58 -41.04
C LEU A 96 -14.53 14.79 -42.46
N ALA A 97 -15.64 14.12 -42.79
CA ALA A 97 -16.31 14.29 -44.07
C ALA A 97 -17.22 15.53 -44.10
N THR A 98 -17.93 15.84 -43.02
CA THR A 98 -18.90 16.96 -43.00
C THR A 98 -18.32 18.26 -42.47
N LEU A 99 -17.27 18.19 -41.66
CA LEU A 99 -16.76 19.27 -40.81
C LEU A 99 -17.85 19.85 -39.89
N ASN A 100 -18.88 19.07 -39.56
CA ASN A 100 -19.95 19.44 -38.64
C ASN A 100 -20.10 18.39 -37.54
N GLY A 101 -19.69 18.76 -36.34
CA GLY A 101 -19.82 18.01 -35.10
C GLY A 101 -20.48 18.81 -33.99
N ALA A 102 -21.19 19.90 -34.32
CA ALA A 102 -21.86 20.72 -33.32
C ALA A 102 -22.87 19.89 -32.51
N ASN A 103 -22.87 20.08 -31.19
CA ASN A 103 -23.73 19.38 -30.24
C ASN A 103 -23.57 17.84 -30.22
N GLN A 104 -22.49 17.29 -30.78
CA GLN A 104 -22.24 15.85 -30.81
C GLN A 104 -21.33 15.40 -29.67
N SER A 105 -21.38 14.10 -29.35
CA SER A 105 -20.50 13.47 -28.36
C SER A 105 -19.39 12.67 -29.04
N TYR A 106 -18.15 13.00 -28.66
CA TYR A 106 -16.92 12.37 -29.13
C TYR A 106 -16.05 11.90 -27.96
N ILE A 107 -16.67 11.49 -26.85
CA ILE A 107 -15.96 11.07 -25.64
C ILE A 107 -14.98 9.94 -25.97
N GLY A 108 -13.70 10.13 -25.67
CA GLY A 108 -12.64 9.14 -25.92
C GLY A 108 -12.32 8.90 -27.41
N ALA A 109 -12.82 9.74 -28.33
CA ALA A 109 -12.59 9.55 -29.76
C ALA A 109 -11.14 9.86 -30.16
N ASN A 110 -10.61 9.09 -31.11
CA ASN A 110 -9.27 9.30 -31.67
C ASN A 110 -9.34 10.19 -32.92
N PHE A 111 -8.78 11.39 -32.83
CA PHE A 111 -8.58 12.36 -33.90
C PHE A 111 -7.10 12.66 -34.13
N LYS A 112 -6.19 11.77 -33.73
CA LYS A 112 -4.75 12.00 -33.87
C LYS A 112 -4.39 12.28 -35.33
N GLY A 113 -3.77 13.44 -35.59
CA GLY A 113 -3.41 13.88 -36.92
C GLY A 113 -4.59 14.30 -37.81
N ALA A 114 -5.81 14.49 -37.28
CA ALA A 114 -6.97 14.85 -38.08
C ALA A 114 -6.85 16.24 -38.73
N ASN A 115 -7.44 16.41 -39.91
CA ASN A 115 -7.60 17.73 -40.54
C ASN A 115 -9.04 18.23 -40.33
N LEU A 116 -9.20 19.14 -39.38
CA LEU A 116 -10.46 19.73 -38.93
C LEU A 116 -10.49 21.26 -39.18
N ILE A 117 -9.76 21.72 -40.21
CA ILE A 117 -9.75 23.13 -40.61
C ILE A 117 -11.18 23.58 -40.93
N ASN A 118 -11.64 24.68 -40.32
CA ASN A 118 -13.02 25.20 -40.40
C ASN A 118 -14.12 24.28 -39.87
N ALA A 119 -13.80 23.26 -39.05
CA ALA A 119 -14.83 22.40 -38.46
C ALA A 119 -15.70 23.17 -37.46
N ASP A 120 -17.00 22.89 -37.48
CA ASP A 120 -17.93 23.33 -36.46
C ASP A 120 -18.08 22.27 -35.37
N LEU A 121 -17.52 22.55 -34.19
CA LEU A 121 -17.49 21.72 -32.98
C LEU A 121 -18.15 22.47 -31.81
N SER A 122 -19.03 23.44 -32.08
CA SER A 122 -19.70 24.18 -31.01
C SER A 122 -20.55 23.25 -30.15
N ASP A 123 -20.45 23.38 -28.83
CA ASP A 123 -21.12 22.54 -27.83
C ASP A 123 -20.79 21.03 -27.97
N ALA A 124 -19.72 20.67 -28.68
CA ALA A 124 -19.28 19.29 -28.80
C ALA A 124 -18.70 18.78 -27.47
N ASN A 125 -18.96 17.52 -27.14
CA ASN A 125 -18.34 16.86 -26.01
C ASN A 125 -17.09 16.09 -26.46
N LEU A 126 -15.91 16.70 -26.28
CA LEU A 126 -14.60 16.14 -26.64
C LEU A 126 -13.87 15.57 -25.41
N ARG A 127 -14.59 15.28 -24.31
CA ARG A 127 -14.00 14.74 -23.08
C ARG A 127 -13.17 13.49 -23.38
N GLU A 128 -11.93 13.42 -22.89
CA GLU A 128 -11.00 12.30 -23.14
C GLU A 128 -10.62 12.06 -24.62
N ALA A 129 -11.02 12.91 -25.58
CA ALA A 129 -10.65 12.74 -26.98
C ALA A 129 -9.15 12.99 -27.22
N ASP A 130 -8.56 12.32 -28.22
CA ASP A 130 -7.18 12.54 -28.65
C ASP A 130 -7.13 13.39 -29.93
N LEU A 131 -6.84 14.69 -29.79
CA LEU A 131 -6.63 15.66 -30.86
C LEU A 131 -5.13 15.87 -31.18
N SER A 132 -4.24 15.02 -30.67
CA SER A 132 -2.80 15.22 -30.84
C SER A 132 -2.42 15.30 -32.32
N GLU A 133 -1.54 16.23 -32.69
CA GLU A 133 -1.14 16.51 -34.09
C GLU A 133 -2.31 16.97 -35.00
N ALA A 134 -3.53 17.19 -34.51
CA ALA A 134 -4.64 17.63 -35.35
C ALA A 134 -4.52 19.10 -35.80
N ILE A 135 -5.18 19.44 -36.90
CA ILE A 135 -5.28 20.81 -37.41
C ILE A 135 -6.70 21.32 -37.20
N LEU A 136 -6.89 22.26 -36.27
CA LEU A 136 -8.15 22.93 -35.92
C LEU A 136 -8.14 24.40 -36.31
N GLU A 137 -7.38 24.75 -37.36
CA GLU A 137 -7.29 26.13 -37.83
C GLU A 137 -8.68 26.66 -38.21
N ASN A 138 -9.06 27.81 -37.66
CA ASN A 138 -10.38 28.44 -37.83
C ASN A 138 -11.57 27.57 -37.39
N ALA A 139 -11.36 26.50 -36.60
CA ALA A 139 -12.44 25.67 -36.08
C ALA A 139 -13.26 26.40 -35.00
N ASN A 140 -14.55 26.10 -34.93
CA ASN A 140 -15.44 26.63 -33.91
C ASN A 140 -15.59 25.64 -32.76
N LEU A 141 -15.01 25.90 -31.60
CA LEU A 141 -15.13 25.09 -30.38
C LEU A 141 -15.90 25.84 -29.28
N GLU A 142 -16.76 26.79 -29.64
CA GLU A 142 -17.55 27.56 -28.69
C GLU A 142 -18.40 26.62 -27.81
N GLY A 143 -18.32 26.74 -26.48
CA GLY A 143 -19.08 25.87 -25.56
C GLY A 143 -18.64 24.40 -25.49
N ALA A 144 -17.54 24.01 -26.16
CA ALA A 144 -17.10 22.61 -26.17
C ALA A 144 -16.58 22.13 -24.80
N ASN A 145 -16.83 20.86 -24.47
CA ASN A 145 -16.21 20.19 -23.32
C ASN A 145 -14.84 19.63 -23.73
N LEU A 146 -13.76 20.20 -23.18
CA LEU A 146 -12.37 19.80 -23.44
C LEU A 146 -11.72 19.11 -22.23
N ALA A 147 -12.52 18.65 -21.26
CA ALA A 147 -11.99 17.97 -20.08
C ALA A 147 -11.17 16.73 -20.48
N GLN A 148 -9.93 16.65 -20.02
CA GLN A 148 -9.02 15.51 -20.27
C GLN A 148 -8.69 15.24 -21.74
N THR A 149 -9.01 16.17 -22.65
CA THR A 149 -8.66 16.07 -24.08
C THR A 149 -7.15 16.14 -24.26
N GLN A 150 -6.57 15.28 -25.11
CA GLN A 150 -5.16 15.39 -25.52
C GLN A 150 -5.05 16.32 -26.73
N ALA A 151 -4.30 17.40 -26.64
CA ALA A 151 -4.18 18.41 -27.69
C ALA A 151 -2.71 18.85 -27.92
N ILE A 152 -1.80 17.88 -27.82
CA ILE A 152 -0.36 18.04 -28.04
C ILE A 152 -0.08 18.20 -29.54
N SER A 153 0.78 19.14 -29.94
CA SER A 153 1.05 19.44 -31.35
C SER A 153 -0.21 19.81 -32.16
N THR A 154 -1.29 20.19 -31.50
CA THR A 154 -2.54 20.58 -32.15
C THR A 154 -2.46 22.03 -32.58
N ASN A 155 -2.92 22.32 -33.79
CA ASN A 155 -2.97 23.69 -34.31
C ASN A 155 -4.35 24.31 -34.10
N PHE A 156 -4.48 25.23 -33.12
CA PHE A 156 -5.69 26.02 -32.84
C PHE A 156 -5.62 27.43 -33.42
N THR A 157 -4.79 27.69 -34.43
CA THR A 157 -4.68 29.03 -35.01
C THR A 157 -6.05 29.55 -35.45
N ASN A 158 -6.45 30.74 -34.98
CA ASN A 158 -7.78 31.34 -35.23
C ASN A 158 -8.98 30.51 -34.77
N ALA A 159 -8.80 29.46 -33.95
CA ALA A 159 -9.92 28.70 -33.42
C ALA A 159 -10.74 29.53 -32.44
N LYS A 160 -12.05 29.29 -32.37
CA LYS A 160 -12.95 29.93 -31.41
C LYS A 160 -13.13 29.05 -30.19
N LEU A 161 -12.81 29.57 -29.01
CA LEU A 161 -12.87 28.82 -27.75
C LEU A 161 -13.73 29.49 -26.68
N THR A 162 -14.51 30.51 -27.05
CA THR A 162 -15.44 31.18 -26.13
C THR A 162 -16.36 30.15 -25.46
N ASP A 163 -16.56 30.26 -24.15
CA ASP A 163 -17.40 29.37 -23.35
C ASP A 163 -17.00 27.89 -23.29
N ALA A 164 -15.87 27.50 -23.89
CA ALA A 164 -15.33 26.16 -23.72
C ALA A 164 -14.98 25.90 -22.23
N TYR A 165 -15.16 24.66 -21.80
CA TYR A 165 -15.00 24.26 -20.39
C TYR A 165 -14.19 22.97 -20.22
N GLY A 166 -13.63 22.78 -19.02
CA GLY A 166 -12.74 21.65 -18.74
C GLY A 166 -11.27 21.87 -19.13
N LEU A 167 -10.89 23.10 -19.49
CA LEU A 167 -9.51 23.43 -19.90
C LEU A 167 -8.49 23.35 -18.75
N GLY A 168 -8.92 23.11 -17.51
CA GLY A 168 -8.02 22.83 -16.38
C GLY A 168 -7.41 21.44 -16.40
N THR A 169 -7.92 20.53 -17.25
CA THR A 169 -7.45 19.15 -17.36
C THR A 169 -7.14 18.71 -18.79
N TRP A 170 -7.32 19.58 -19.79
CA TRP A 170 -6.83 19.31 -21.15
C TRP A 170 -5.30 19.27 -21.16
N ASN A 171 -4.73 18.50 -22.08
CA ASN A 171 -3.28 18.33 -22.19
C ASN A 171 -2.75 19.09 -23.40
N ILE A 172 -1.86 20.04 -23.15
CA ILE A 172 -1.20 20.87 -24.17
C ILE A 172 0.28 21.00 -23.80
N ASP A 173 1.12 21.27 -24.78
CA ASP A 173 2.55 21.52 -24.57
C ASP A 173 3.02 22.68 -25.47
N SER A 174 4.31 23.01 -25.45
CA SER A 174 4.87 24.07 -26.30
C SER A 174 4.71 23.85 -27.81
N THR A 175 4.31 22.65 -28.25
CA THR A 175 4.03 22.37 -29.66
C THR A 175 2.58 22.64 -30.04
N THR A 176 1.68 22.78 -29.05
CA THR A 176 0.30 23.22 -29.26
C THR A 176 0.29 24.70 -29.68
N ASN A 177 -0.24 24.98 -30.88
CA ASN A 177 -0.31 26.34 -31.39
C ASN A 177 -1.62 27.01 -30.97
N LEU A 178 -1.53 27.96 -30.02
CA LEU A 178 -2.64 28.77 -29.52
C LEU A 178 -2.59 30.22 -30.04
N GLN A 179 -1.91 30.48 -31.15
CA GLN A 179 -1.84 31.82 -31.74
C GLN A 179 -3.20 32.25 -32.28
N TRP A 180 -3.57 33.50 -32.03
CA TRP A 180 -4.81 34.12 -32.54
C TRP A 180 -6.10 33.38 -32.19
N VAL A 181 -6.11 32.57 -31.12
CA VAL A 181 -7.35 31.99 -30.60
C VAL A 181 -8.32 33.11 -30.26
N ASP A 182 -9.52 33.05 -30.82
CA ASP A 182 -10.61 33.98 -30.53
C ASP A 182 -11.39 33.45 -29.32
N CYS A 183 -11.24 34.12 -28.19
CA CYS A 183 -11.87 33.70 -26.95
C CYS A 183 -12.18 34.89 -26.06
N LYS A 184 -13.45 35.04 -25.67
CA LYS A 184 -13.89 36.05 -24.70
C LYS A 184 -13.76 35.57 -23.27
N GLN A 185 -14.13 34.32 -23.01
CA GLN A 185 -14.12 33.69 -21.69
C GLN A 185 -14.01 32.16 -21.84
N VAL A 186 -13.39 31.48 -20.86
CA VAL A 186 -13.36 30.01 -20.74
C VAL A 186 -13.60 29.57 -19.30
N TYR A 187 -13.78 28.28 -19.08
CA TYR A 187 -13.93 27.68 -17.75
C TYR A 187 -12.90 26.55 -17.54
N LEU A 188 -12.15 26.62 -16.45
CA LEU A 188 -11.14 25.59 -16.18
C LEU A 188 -11.78 24.29 -15.66
N LEU A 189 -12.93 24.36 -14.99
CA LEU A 189 -13.61 23.18 -14.45
C LEU A 189 -14.76 22.73 -15.35
N GLU A 190 -14.94 21.41 -15.43
CA GLU A 190 -16.12 20.81 -16.05
C GLU A 190 -17.38 21.03 -15.18
N ASN A 191 -17.23 20.78 -13.88
CA ASN A 191 -18.30 20.87 -12.88
C ASN A 191 -18.12 22.09 -11.98
N PHE A 192 -19.22 22.55 -11.36
CA PHE A 192 -19.16 23.61 -10.35
C PHE A 192 -18.37 23.16 -9.12
N LYS A 193 -17.62 24.06 -8.49
CA LYS A 193 -17.01 23.75 -7.19
C LYS A 193 -18.13 23.42 -6.18
N PRO A 194 -17.95 22.41 -5.32
CA PRO A 194 -18.94 22.02 -4.32
C PRO A 194 -19.47 23.22 -3.53
N GLY A 195 -20.80 23.38 -3.50
CA GLY A 195 -21.46 24.48 -2.79
C GLY A 195 -21.39 25.86 -3.46
N THR A 196 -20.88 25.96 -4.69
CA THR A 196 -20.78 27.23 -5.43
C THR A 196 -21.38 27.12 -6.85
N ARG A 197 -21.47 28.25 -7.55
CA ARG A 197 -21.75 28.31 -9.00
C ARG A 197 -20.50 28.69 -9.82
N ASP A 198 -19.32 28.44 -9.27
CA ASP A 198 -18.05 28.77 -9.92
C ASP A 198 -17.48 27.55 -10.65
N LYS A 199 -17.25 27.67 -11.96
CA LYS A 199 -16.49 26.71 -12.79
C LYS A 199 -15.06 27.18 -13.11
N GLU A 200 -14.56 28.15 -12.34
CA GLU A 200 -13.32 28.87 -12.60
C GLU A 200 -13.31 29.56 -13.96
N ARG A 201 -14.22 30.52 -14.11
CA ARG A 201 -14.26 31.38 -15.29
C ARG A 201 -12.94 32.15 -15.41
N ARG A 202 -12.38 32.21 -16.61
CA ARG A 202 -11.22 33.03 -17.00
C ARG A 202 -11.59 33.93 -18.18
N PRO A 203 -11.27 35.24 -18.15
CA PRO A 203 -10.81 35.96 -16.96
C PRO A 203 -11.89 35.92 -15.86
N SER A 204 -11.54 36.18 -14.61
CA SER A 204 -12.52 36.10 -13.50
C SER A 204 -13.67 37.11 -13.62
N SER A 205 -13.47 38.16 -14.41
CA SER A 205 -14.46 39.16 -14.83
C SER A 205 -14.04 39.78 -16.17
N GLY A 206 -14.97 40.37 -16.92
CA GLY A 206 -14.68 40.96 -18.23
C GLY A 206 -14.39 39.91 -19.32
N GLU A 207 -13.85 40.35 -20.46
CA GLU A 207 -13.42 39.50 -21.57
C GLU A 207 -11.89 39.50 -21.67
N PHE A 208 -11.29 38.43 -22.21
CA PHE A 208 -9.86 38.43 -22.50
C PHE A 208 -9.49 39.56 -23.46
N ALA A 209 -8.40 40.26 -23.17
CA ALA A 209 -7.75 41.09 -24.17
C ALA A 209 -6.93 40.24 -25.16
N GLU A 210 -6.53 40.84 -26.28
CA GLU A 210 -5.75 40.16 -27.33
C GLU A 210 -4.49 39.50 -26.74
N GLY A 211 -4.37 38.18 -26.96
CA GLY A 211 -3.25 37.37 -26.48
C GLY A 211 -3.28 36.98 -24.99
N GLU A 212 -4.25 37.45 -24.19
CA GLU A 212 -4.35 37.04 -22.77
C GLU A 212 -4.74 35.57 -22.60
N PHE A 213 -5.58 35.03 -23.48
CA PHE A 213 -5.90 33.61 -23.49
C PHE A 213 -4.63 32.76 -23.67
N THR A 214 -3.78 33.11 -24.65
CA THR A 214 -2.52 32.40 -24.88
C THR A 214 -1.60 32.51 -23.66
N LYS A 215 -1.52 33.69 -23.02
CA LYS A 215 -0.74 33.91 -21.80
C LYS A 215 -1.21 33.05 -20.63
N LEU A 216 -2.52 32.81 -20.48
CA LEU A 216 -3.08 31.97 -19.42
C LEU A 216 -2.47 30.56 -19.44
N PHE A 217 -2.19 30.02 -20.63
CA PHE A 217 -1.63 28.69 -20.78
C PHE A 217 -0.12 28.66 -21.00
N GLN A 218 0.53 29.81 -21.16
CA GLN A 218 1.96 29.94 -21.47
C GLN A 218 2.88 29.28 -20.42
N GLU A 219 2.50 29.28 -19.14
CA GLU A 219 3.24 28.62 -18.06
C GLU A 219 3.14 27.07 -18.12
N VAL A 220 2.03 26.55 -18.65
CA VAL A 220 1.78 25.10 -18.81
C VAL A 220 2.50 24.53 -20.05
N LEU A 221 2.75 25.36 -21.07
CA LEU A 221 3.47 24.97 -22.30
C LEU A 221 4.91 24.51 -22.06
N ASN A 222 5.51 24.81 -20.90
CA ASN A 222 6.86 24.38 -20.55
C ASN A 222 6.93 22.94 -19.99
N THR A 223 5.81 22.24 -19.97
CA THR A 223 5.71 20.92 -19.36
C THR A 223 5.06 19.91 -20.30
N VAL A 224 5.31 18.63 -20.07
CA VAL A 224 4.63 17.48 -20.69
C VAL A 224 3.83 16.81 -19.59
N ASP A 225 2.51 16.89 -19.67
CA ASP A 225 1.63 16.20 -18.73
C ASP A 225 1.37 14.78 -19.26
N LEU A 226 1.74 13.76 -18.47
CA LEU A 226 1.46 12.35 -18.74
C LEU A 226 0.25 11.92 -17.92
N ILE A 227 -0.84 11.54 -18.57
CA ILE A 227 -2.14 11.32 -17.92
C ILE A 227 -2.47 9.83 -17.87
N PHE A 228 -2.84 9.34 -16.68
CA PHE A 228 -3.13 7.93 -16.42
C PHE A 228 -4.52 7.78 -15.81
N GLN A 229 -5.43 7.11 -16.52
CA GLN A 229 -6.86 7.07 -16.16
C GLN A 229 -7.25 5.96 -15.16
N LYS A 230 -6.39 4.96 -14.93
CA LYS A 230 -6.67 3.80 -14.04
C LYS A 230 -5.60 3.65 -12.96
N GLY A 231 -5.07 4.78 -12.49
CA GLY A 231 -3.83 4.81 -11.76
C GLY A 231 -2.62 4.46 -12.64
N ILE A 232 -1.45 4.45 -12.03
CA ILE A 232 -0.17 4.24 -12.72
C ILE A 232 0.36 2.85 -12.35
N ASP A 233 0.64 2.00 -13.35
CA ASP A 233 1.50 0.84 -13.12
C ASP A 233 2.94 1.35 -13.07
N TRP A 234 3.47 1.45 -11.85
CA TRP A 234 4.77 2.06 -11.63
C TRP A 234 5.93 1.29 -12.26
N LYS A 235 5.79 -0.02 -12.53
CA LYS A 235 6.85 -0.78 -13.23
C LYS A 235 6.86 -0.43 -14.71
N ALA A 236 5.69 -0.42 -15.36
CA ALA A 236 5.56 0.01 -16.75
C ALA A 236 5.98 1.48 -16.90
N PHE A 237 5.60 2.34 -15.96
CA PHE A 237 5.98 3.75 -15.93
C PHE A 237 7.49 3.94 -15.83
N THR A 238 8.15 3.33 -14.82
CA THR A 238 9.60 3.52 -14.62
C THR A 238 10.40 3.01 -15.80
N TYR A 239 10.03 1.84 -16.35
CA TYR A 239 10.68 1.33 -17.56
C TYR A 239 10.55 2.30 -18.72
N SER A 240 9.34 2.79 -18.99
CA SER A 240 9.05 3.67 -20.12
C SER A 240 9.70 5.03 -19.97
N PHE A 241 9.67 5.60 -18.76
CA PHE A 241 10.33 6.88 -18.46
C PHE A 241 11.85 6.78 -18.64
N GLN A 242 12.46 5.67 -18.21
CA GLN A 242 13.89 5.42 -18.42
C GLN A 242 14.25 5.25 -19.90
N GLN A 243 13.44 4.53 -20.68
CA GLN A 243 13.68 4.39 -22.12
C GLN A 243 13.62 5.75 -22.83
N VAL A 244 12.61 6.55 -22.52
CA VAL A 244 12.46 7.89 -23.10
C VAL A 244 13.61 8.81 -22.68
N GLN A 245 14.14 8.68 -21.45
CA GLN A 245 15.34 9.40 -21.01
C GLN A 245 16.60 8.98 -21.77
N VAL A 246 16.74 7.69 -22.11
CA VAL A 246 17.87 7.17 -22.90
C VAL A 246 17.76 7.62 -24.36
N GLU A 247 16.56 7.55 -24.95
CA GLU A 247 16.30 7.97 -26.34
C GLU A 247 16.38 9.49 -26.55
N ASN A 248 16.29 10.26 -25.46
CA ASN A 248 16.39 11.72 -25.45
C ASN A 248 17.52 12.19 -24.51
N GLU A 249 18.69 11.54 -24.57
CA GLU A 249 19.86 11.73 -23.68
C GLU A 249 20.32 13.19 -23.51
N ASP A 250 20.05 14.05 -24.49
CA ASP A 250 20.40 15.48 -24.48
C ASP A 250 19.34 16.40 -23.83
N ILE A 251 18.19 15.86 -23.42
CA ILE A 251 17.04 16.63 -22.93
C ILE A 251 16.78 16.27 -21.45
N PRO A 252 17.04 17.17 -20.49
CA PRO A 252 16.73 16.92 -19.09
C PRO A 252 15.21 16.80 -18.89
N LEU A 253 14.74 15.59 -18.59
CA LEU A 253 13.35 15.28 -18.24
C LEU A 253 13.22 15.17 -16.72
N ASN A 254 12.58 16.15 -16.08
CA ASN A 254 12.38 16.16 -14.63
C ASN A 254 10.90 16.09 -14.29
N ILE A 255 10.51 15.20 -13.38
CA ILE A 255 9.13 15.18 -12.88
C ILE A 255 8.93 16.39 -11.96
N GLN A 256 8.12 17.34 -12.40
CA GLN A 256 7.81 18.57 -11.66
C GLN A 256 6.71 18.33 -10.63
N ALA A 257 5.67 17.57 -11.00
CA ALA A 257 4.55 17.28 -10.12
C ALA A 257 3.90 15.93 -10.47
N ILE A 258 3.27 15.32 -9.47
CA ILE A 258 2.36 14.19 -9.65
C ILE A 258 1.07 14.56 -8.94
N GLU A 259 0.01 14.76 -9.70
CA GLU A 259 -1.28 15.25 -9.22
C GLU A 259 -2.32 14.14 -9.35
N ASN A 260 -2.99 13.80 -8.25
CA ASN A 260 -4.19 12.97 -8.29
C ASN A 260 -5.40 13.89 -8.50
N LYS A 261 -6.07 13.77 -9.66
CA LYS A 261 -7.19 14.63 -10.05
C LYS A 261 -8.56 14.09 -9.59
N GLY A 262 -8.59 12.93 -8.90
CA GLY A 262 -9.84 12.22 -8.57
C GLY A 262 -10.20 11.17 -9.63
N ASP A 263 -11.16 10.30 -9.30
CA ASP A 263 -11.70 9.25 -10.19
C ASP A 263 -10.66 8.29 -10.81
N GLY A 264 -9.53 8.09 -10.14
CA GLY A 264 -8.45 7.22 -10.62
C GLY A 264 -7.50 7.88 -11.64
N VAL A 265 -7.69 9.17 -11.94
CA VAL A 265 -6.86 9.94 -12.87
C VAL A 265 -5.64 10.52 -12.15
N VAL A 266 -4.44 10.14 -12.61
CA VAL A 266 -3.17 10.67 -12.13
C VAL A 266 -2.48 11.40 -13.28
N VAL A 267 -2.01 12.61 -13.04
CA VAL A 267 -1.26 13.43 -14.00
C VAL A 267 0.17 13.58 -13.51
N VAL A 268 1.15 13.13 -14.30
CA VAL A 268 2.58 13.31 -14.03
C VAL A 268 3.07 14.43 -14.94
N ARG A 269 3.35 15.59 -14.34
CA ARG A 269 3.89 16.76 -15.04
C ARG A 269 5.40 16.65 -15.14
N VAL A 270 5.92 16.60 -16.35
CA VAL A 270 7.35 16.52 -16.64
C VAL A 270 7.81 17.87 -17.18
N GLU A 271 8.74 18.51 -16.49
CA GLU A 271 9.42 19.70 -16.99
C GLU A 271 10.36 19.31 -18.12
N VAL A 272 10.28 20.04 -19.23
CA VAL A 272 11.07 19.81 -20.43
C VAL A 272 11.54 21.15 -20.99
N PRO A 273 12.83 21.28 -21.41
CA PRO A 273 13.35 22.49 -22.01
C PRO A 273 12.47 23.05 -23.14
N PRO A 274 12.40 24.38 -23.33
CA PRO A 274 11.60 25.00 -24.38
C PRO A 274 11.91 24.49 -25.80
N GLU A 275 13.17 24.15 -26.06
CA GLU A 275 13.70 23.66 -27.33
C GLU A 275 13.47 22.16 -27.59
N ALA A 276 12.97 21.42 -26.61
CA ALA A 276 12.74 19.98 -26.72
C ALA A 276 11.51 19.63 -27.56
N ASN A 277 11.58 18.51 -28.29
CA ASN A 277 10.42 17.98 -29.01
C ASN A 277 9.50 17.19 -28.06
N LYS A 278 8.65 17.92 -27.36
CA LYS A 278 7.74 17.42 -26.31
C LYS A 278 6.69 16.45 -26.81
N ALA A 279 6.19 16.63 -28.02
CA ALA A 279 5.27 15.70 -28.67
C ALA A 279 5.92 14.34 -28.97
N LYS A 280 7.18 14.35 -29.42
CA LYS A 280 7.99 13.13 -29.58
C LYS A 280 8.15 12.43 -28.23
N ILE A 281 8.55 13.15 -27.18
CA ILE A 281 8.72 12.62 -25.82
C ILE A 281 7.43 11.99 -25.28
N HIS A 282 6.29 12.68 -25.42
CA HIS A 282 4.99 12.16 -24.97
C HIS A 282 4.56 10.91 -25.77
N SER A 283 4.76 10.93 -27.10
CA SER A 283 4.40 9.81 -27.97
C SER A 283 5.28 8.58 -27.70
N GLU A 284 6.59 8.76 -27.58
CA GLU A 284 7.55 7.71 -27.22
C GLU A 284 7.19 7.11 -25.86
N PHE A 285 6.98 7.97 -24.85
CA PHE A 285 6.56 7.51 -23.53
C PHE A 285 5.29 6.68 -23.58
N THR A 286 4.26 7.19 -24.25
CA THR A 286 2.94 6.54 -24.31
C THR A 286 3.04 5.18 -24.99
N GLN A 287 3.80 5.09 -26.09
CA GLN A 287 4.01 3.84 -26.81
C GLN A 287 4.77 2.83 -25.94
N THR A 288 5.91 3.22 -25.37
CA THR A 288 6.70 2.33 -24.51
C THR A 288 5.90 1.89 -23.28
N TYR A 289 5.06 2.77 -22.72
CA TYR A 289 4.19 2.46 -21.58
C TYR A 289 3.14 1.41 -21.92
N GLN A 290 2.48 1.51 -23.07
CA GLN A 290 1.52 0.51 -23.52
C GLN A 290 2.18 -0.84 -23.77
N GLU A 291 3.35 -0.87 -24.40
CA GLU A 291 4.12 -2.09 -24.66
C GLU A 291 4.57 -2.75 -23.35
N ALA A 292 5.10 -1.97 -22.41
CA ALA A 292 5.55 -2.44 -21.11
C ALA A 292 4.38 -2.97 -20.28
N LEU A 293 3.24 -2.28 -20.29
CA LEU A 293 2.03 -2.70 -19.59
C LEU A 293 1.50 -4.03 -20.15
N ALA A 294 1.41 -4.17 -21.48
CA ALA A 294 0.98 -5.40 -22.14
C ALA A 294 1.92 -6.59 -21.82
N ALA A 295 3.23 -6.37 -21.81
CA ALA A 295 4.21 -7.39 -21.43
C ALA A 295 4.05 -7.81 -19.95
N LEU A 296 3.78 -6.85 -19.07
CA LEU A 296 3.56 -7.10 -17.64
C LEU A 296 2.27 -7.89 -17.40
N GLU A 297 1.18 -7.51 -18.07
CA GLU A 297 -0.10 -8.21 -18.02
C GLU A 297 0.02 -9.66 -18.51
N ALA A 298 0.75 -9.90 -19.61
CA ALA A 298 1.01 -11.25 -20.11
C ALA A 298 1.80 -12.10 -19.09
N GLN A 299 2.78 -11.52 -18.40
CA GLN A 299 3.51 -12.21 -17.32
C GLN A 299 2.61 -12.53 -16.12
N TYR A 300 1.72 -11.62 -15.74
CA TYR A 300 0.77 -11.86 -14.65
C TYR A 300 -0.25 -12.95 -15.01
N GLN A 301 -0.77 -12.94 -16.24
CA GLN A 301 -1.67 -13.97 -16.74
C GLN A 301 -1.00 -15.35 -16.76
N ALA A 302 0.25 -15.45 -17.23
CA ALA A 302 1.01 -16.70 -17.19
C ALA A 302 1.26 -17.21 -15.76
N LYS A 303 1.52 -16.30 -14.80
CA LYS A 303 1.66 -16.66 -13.38
C LYS A 303 0.34 -17.09 -12.74
N LEU A 304 -0.77 -16.47 -13.12
CA LEU A 304 -2.10 -16.85 -12.64
C LEU A 304 -2.50 -18.23 -13.15
N GLN A 305 -2.27 -18.53 -14.43
CA GLN A 305 -2.49 -19.86 -15.00
C GLN A 305 -1.61 -20.93 -14.34
N GLY A 306 -0.32 -20.66 -14.13
CA GLY A 306 0.55 -21.58 -13.40
C GLY A 306 0.10 -21.84 -11.96
N LYS A 307 -0.42 -20.83 -11.25
CA LYS A 307 -1.01 -20.98 -9.92
C LYS A 307 -2.33 -21.74 -9.94
N GLU A 308 -3.18 -21.57 -10.95
CA GLU A 308 -4.43 -22.35 -11.11
C GLU A 308 -4.15 -23.83 -11.38
N GLU A 309 -3.15 -24.16 -12.21
CA GLU A 309 -2.71 -25.53 -12.45
C GLU A 309 -2.17 -26.19 -11.17
N GLU A 310 -1.41 -25.44 -10.37
CA GLU A 310 -0.92 -25.90 -9.06
C GLU A 310 -2.08 -26.13 -8.08
N LEU A 311 -3.08 -25.24 -8.07
CA LEU A 311 -4.30 -25.37 -7.25
C LEU A 311 -5.15 -26.59 -7.66
N ILE A 312 -5.24 -26.87 -8.97
CA ILE A 312 -5.87 -28.09 -9.50
C ILE A 312 -5.08 -29.32 -9.03
N GLY A 313 -3.76 -29.31 -9.13
CA GLY A 313 -2.89 -30.38 -8.62
C GLY A 313 -3.00 -30.61 -7.11
N HIS A 314 -3.19 -29.55 -6.31
CA HIS A 314 -3.46 -29.63 -4.88
C HIS A 314 -4.86 -30.17 -4.57
N ARG A 315 -5.89 -29.76 -5.33
CA ARG A 315 -7.26 -30.28 -5.19
C ARG A 315 -7.34 -31.76 -5.56
N GLN A 316 -6.59 -32.20 -6.57
CA GLN A 316 -6.54 -33.60 -7.00
C GLN A 316 -5.76 -34.47 -5.99
N ARG A 317 -4.66 -33.96 -5.41
CA ARG A 317 -3.97 -34.59 -4.28
C ARG A 317 -4.85 -34.70 -3.03
N ASN A 318 -5.62 -33.67 -2.71
CA ASN A 318 -6.58 -33.68 -1.59
C ASN A 318 -7.76 -34.64 -1.84
N ALA A 319 -8.25 -34.76 -3.08
CA ALA A 319 -9.28 -35.73 -3.45
C ALA A 319 -8.79 -37.17 -3.28
N ASN A 320 -7.57 -37.48 -3.74
CA ASN A 320 -6.93 -38.79 -3.53
C ASN A 320 -6.70 -39.07 -2.04
N MET A 321 -6.40 -38.05 -1.23
CA MET A 321 -6.22 -38.19 0.22
C MET A 321 -7.55 -38.50 0.94
N ILE A 322 -8.68 -37.93 0.50
CA ILE A 322 -10.03 -38.30 1.00
C ILE A 322 -10.38 -39.74 0.65
N GLU A 323 -9.98 -40.23 -0.52
CA GLU A 323 -10.21 -41.60 -0.95
C GLU A 323 -9.35 -42.60 -0.14
N VAL A 324 -8.10 -42.24 0.16
CA VAL A 324 -7.23 -42.97 1.09
C VAL A 324 -7.79 -42.95 2.52
N VAL A 325 -8.33 -41.82 2.99
CA VAL A 325 -8.98 -41.72 4.31
C VAL A 325 -10.26 -42.55 4.37
N ARG A 326 -11.06 -42.64 3.29
CA ARG A 326 -12.19 -43.57 3.21
C ARG A 326 -11.77 -45.04 3.24
N LEU A 327 -10.67 -45.38 2.57
CA LEU A 327 -10.09 -46.73 2.58
C LEU A 327 -9.47 -47.11 3.93
N LEU A 328 -9.02 -46.12 4.72
CA LEU A 328 -8.52 -46.33 6.09
C LEU A 328 -9.66 -46.36 7.12
N ALA A 329 -10.75 -45.62 6.89
CA ALA A 329 -11.93 -45.58 7.74
C ALA A 329 -12.83 -46.83 7.64
N SER A 330 -12.61 -47.71 6.66
CA SER A 330 -13.33 -48.99 6.51
C SER A 330 -12.65 -50.18 7.22
N ARG A 331 -11.63 -49.92 8.06
CA ARG A 331 -11.03 -50.93 8.95
C ARG A 331 -11.55 -50.74 10.37
N ASP A 332 -12.44 -51.64 10.78
CA ASP A 332 -12.93 -51.77 12.15
C ASP A 332 -11.80 -52.07 13.13
N VAL A 333 -11.54 -51.17 14.09
CA VAL A 333 -11.03 -51.53 15.42
C VAL A 333 -11.57 -50.53 16.45
N ASN A 334 -12.37 -51.04 17.40
CA ASN A 334 -12.81 -50.38 18.63
C ASN A 334 -11.62 -49.96 19.49
N TYR A 335 -11.65 -48.75 20.08
CA TYR A 335 -11.29 -48.52 21.49
C TYR A 335 -11.76 -47.13 21.97
N GLU A 336 -12.49 -47.11 23.08
CA GLU A 336 -12.82 -45.92 23.87
C GLU A 336 -11.56 -45.37 24.57
N ILE A 337 -11.29 -44.05 24.45
CA ILE A 337 -10.38 -43.32 25.36
C ILE A 337 -10.91 -41.88 25.58
N ALA A 338 -11.01 -41.49 26.84
CA ALA A 338 -11.31 -40.15 27.35
C ALA A 338 -10.28 -39.08 26.90
N PRO A 339 -10.64 -37.78 26.81
CA PRO A 339 -9.74 -36.78 26.25
C PRO A 339 -8.58 -36.47 27.20
N PRO A 340 -7.31 -36.43 26.71
CA PRO A 340 -6.21 -35.93 27.51
C PRO A 340 -6.26 -34.39 27.54
N LYS A 341 -6.18 -33.84 28.75
CA LYS A 341 -5.92 -32.42 29.00
C LYS A 341 -4.46 -32.12 28.67
N THR A 342 -4.20 -31.47 27.54
CA THR A 342 -2.94 -30.77 27.27
C THR A 342 -3.17 -29.26 27.35
N ARG A 343 -2.69 -28.61 28.42
CA ARG A 343 -2.38 -27.17 28.45
C ARG A 343 -0.99 -27.01 27.79
N GLN A 344 -0.87 -26.47 26.58
CA GLN A 344 -0.87 -25.05 26.16
C GLN A 344 0.51 -24.38 26.30
N ILE A 345 1.20 -24.21 25.16
CA ILE A 345 2.02 -23.03 24.86
C ILE A 345 1.80 -22.69 23.38
N SER A 346 0.65 -22.10 23.07
CA SER A 346 0.47 -21.36 21.82
C SER A 346 -0.34 -20.12 22.18
N GLY A 347 0.25 -18.93 22.05
CA GLY A 347 -0.46 -17.67 22.31
C GLY A 347 -1.74 -17.59 21.48
N LYS A 348 -2.79 -16.97 22.01
CA LYS A 348 -4.03 -16.73 21.25
C LYS A 348 -3.88 -15.47 20.40
N LEU A 349 -4.48 -15.52 19.22
CA LEU A 349 -4.56 -14.42 18.27
C LEU A 349 -6.01 -14.13 17.93
N ALA A 350 -6.41 -12.87 18.07
CA ALA A 350 -7.69 -12.35 17.62
C ALA A 350 -7.48 -11.26 16.57
N ILE A 351 -8.10 -11.40 15.40
CA ILE A 351 -8.03 -10.43 14.32
C ILE A 351 -9.43 -9.89 14.06
N LEU A 352 -9.65 -8.60 14.29
CA LEU A 352 -10.86 -7.89 13.89
C LEU A 352 -10.64 -7.24 12.53
N LYS A 353 -11.21 -7.82 11.48
CA LYS A 353 -11.21 -7.28 10.12
C LYS A 353 -12.37 -6.32 9.97
N ILE A 354 -12.09 -5.09 9.59
CA ILE A 354 -13.08 -4.06 9.27
C ILE A 354 -13.01 -3.84 7.75
N GLY A 355 -14.04 -4.26 7.04
CA GLY A 355 -14.11 -4.18 5.58
C GLY A 355 -14.50 -2.80 5.07
N ASN A 356 -14.76 -2.71 3.77
CA ASN A 356 -15.16 -1.47 3.10
C ASN A 356 -16.43 -0.87 3.73
N GLY A 357 -16.39 0.44 3.97
CA GLY A 357 -17.41 1.22 4.63
C GLY A 357 -16.91 2.62 4.98
N ASP A 358 -17.78 3.42 5.58
CA ASP A 358 -17.46 4.74 6.13
C ASP A 358 -18.36 5.01 7.35
N PHE A 359 -18.14 6.15 8.03
CA PHE A 359 -18.93 6.48 9.22
C PHE A 359 -20.39 6.87 8.91
N GLU A 360 -20.76 7.08 7.64
CA GLU A 360 -22.13 7.41 7.20
C GLU A 360 -22.93 6.14 6.83
N ASN A 361 -22.25 5.10 6.35
CA ASN A 361 -22.82 3.87 5.83
C ASN A 361 -22.50 2.64 6.71
N GLY A 362 -21.67 2.79 7.75
CA GLY A 362 -21.23 1.74 8.64
C GLY A 362 -20.17 0.82 8.01
N PHE A 363 -19.73 -0.19 8.78
CA PHE A 363 -18.67 -1.11 8.38
C PHE A 363 -19.04 -2.57 8.63
N ASN A 364 -18.82 -3.42 7.64
CA ASN A 364 -18.87 -4.87 7.84
C ASN A 364 -17.64 -5.32 8.64
N VAL A 365 -17.83 -6.15 9.65
CA VAL A 365 -16.74 -6.66 10.47
C VAL A 365 -16.70 -8.17 10.50
N THR A 366 -15.49 -8.73 10.55
CA THR A 366 -15.26 -10.16 10.74
C THR A 366 -14.19 -10.35 11.81
N LEU A 367 -14.54 -11.04 12.89
CA LEU A 367 -13.61 -11.43 13.93
C LEU A 367 -13.15 -12.87 13.70
N GLN A 368 -11.84 -13.08 13.74
CA GLN A 368 -11.20 -14.38 13.69
C GLN A 368 -10.41 -14.63 14.98
N ILE A 369 -10.55 -15.79 15.61
CA ILE A 369 -9.80 -16.18 16.81
C ILE A 369 -9.14 -17.54 16.59
N GLY A 370 -7.85 -17.67 16.90
CA GLY A 370 -7.10 -18.92 16.79
C GLY A 370 -5.82 -18.93 17.61
N ALA A 371 -5.07 -20.03 17.54
CA ALA A 371 -3.71 -20.06 18.03
C ALA A 371 -2.78 -19.30 17.06
N GLU A 372 -1.75 -18.65 17.59
CA GLU A 372 -0.73 -17.99 16.77
C GLU A 372 -0.07 -18.98 15.80
N GLY A 373 0.09 -18.57 14.54
CA GLY A 373 0.66 -19.41 13.48
C GLY A 373 -0.27 -20.51 12.96
N ALA A 374 -1.50 -20.64 13.46
CA ALA A 374 -2.48 -21.63 13.02
C ALA A 374 -3.68 -20.99 12.29
N LEU A 375 -4.48 -21.83 11.61
CA LEU A 375 -5.76 -21.41 11.05
C LEU A 375 -6.71 -20.95 12.17
N PRO A 376 -7.59 -19.96 11.91
CA PRO A 376 -8.53 -19.47 12.90
C PRO A 376 -9.49 -20.60 13.30
N SER A 377 -9.61 -20.80 14.61
CA SER A 377 -10.51 -21.78 15.23
C SER A 377 -11.96 -21.30 15.31
N THR A 378 -12.18 -19.99 15.23
CA THR A 378 -13.49 -19.36 15.30
C THR A 378 -13.51 -18.16 14.36
N GLU A 379 -14.59 -18.01 13.60
CA GLU A 379 -14.87 -16.84 12.78
C GLU A 379 -16.31 -16.38 13.01
N VAL A 380 -16.50 -15.08 13.19
CA VAL A 380 -17.83 -14.48 13.36
C VAL A 380 -17.93 -13.16 12.59
N GLN A 381 -19.01 -13.00 11.85
CA GLN A 381 -19.36 -11.76 11.17
C GLN A 381 -20.25 -10.90 12.07
N GLY A 382 -20.08 -9.59 11.98
CA GLY A 382 -20.90 -8.58 12.62
C GLY A 382 -20.92 -7.30 11.79
N TYR A 383 -21.48 -6.24 12.37
CA TYR A 383 -21.58 -4.95 11.70
C TYR A 383 -21.39 -3.82 12.71
N LEU A 384 -20.60 -2.81 12.34
CA LEU A 384 -20.49 -1.54 13.06
C LEU A 384 -21.43 -0.53 12.36
N PRO A 385 -22.45 0.00 13.05
CA PRO A 385 -23.46 0.84 12.40
C PRO A 385 -22.90 2.22 11.99
N PRO A 386 -23.59 2.95 11.10
CA PRO A 386 -23.29 4.35 10.83
C PRO A 386 -23.19 5.19 12.10
N ASN A 387 -22.10 5.94 12.26
CA ASN A 387 -21.94 6.91 13.34
C ASN A 387 -20.84 7.94 12.99
N SER A 388 -21.22 9.00 12.29
CA SER A 388 -20.32 10.11 11.92
C SER A 388 -19.76 10.86 13.13
N GLU A 389 -20.48 10.87 14.26
CA GLU A 389 -20.03 11.53 15.49
C GLU A 389 -18.72 10.92 16.05
N VAL A 390 -18.43 9.64 15.77
CA VAL A 390 -17.15 9.01 16.18
C VAL A 390 -15.99 9.76 15.52
N TYR A 391 -16.08 10.03 14.22
CA TYR A 391 -15.04 10.73 13.49
C TYR A 391 -15.01 12.22 13.82
N GLU A 392 -16.17 12.88 13.90
CA GLU A 392 -16.25 14.30 14.26
C GLU A 392 -15.67 14.57 15.65
N SER A 393 -15.98 13.73 16.63
CA SER A 393 -15.43 13.88 17.99
C SER A 393 -13.93 13.58 18.06
N TYR A 394 -13.42 12.65 17.25
CA TYR A 394 -11.97 12.46 17.08
C TYR A 394 -11.32 13.71 16.47
N GLN A 395 -11.91 14.30 15.44
CA GLN A 395 -11.40 15.52 14.80
C GLN A 395 -11.39 16.72 15.75
N ASP A 396 -12.44 16.88 16.58
CA ASP A 396 -12.49 17.91 17.63
C ASP A 396 -11.32 17.74 18.62
N TRP A 397 -11.11 16.51 19.12
CA TRP A 397 -9.98 16.20 20.00
C TRP A 397 -8.63 16.45 19.32
N GLN A 398 -8.47 15.97 18.08
CA GLN A 398 -7.23 16.10 17.31
C GLN A 398 -6.87 17.56 17.06
N THR A 399 -7.86 18.39 16.72
CA THR A 399 -7.65 19.82 16.48
C THR A 399 -7.14 20.50 17.74
N LYS A 400 -7.78 20.25 18.89
CA LYS A 400 -7.35 20.78 20.19
C LYS A 400 -5.97 20.28 20.59
N TYR A 401 -5.65 19.02 20.31
CA TYR A 401 -4.32 18.45 20.56
C TYR A 401 -3.22 19.13 19.74
N ARG A 402 -3.48 19.37 18.45
CA ARG A 402 -2.53 20.02 17.54
C ARG A 402 -2.38 21.52 17.81
N GLU A 403 -3.36 22.15 18.45
CA GLU A 403 -3.29 23.57 18.86
C GLU A 403 -2.42 23.82 20.09
N LEU A 404 -1.96 22.77 20.81
CA LEU A 404 -1.08 22.89 21.98
C LEU A 404 0.37 23.35 21.64
N ASP A 405 0.65 23.80 20.42
CA ASP A 405 2.00 23.82 19.89
C ASP A 405 2.88 25.05 20.24
N SER A 406 4.10 24.68 20.67
CA SER A 406 5.35 25.42 20.55
C SER A 406 6.59 24.53 20.38
N TYR A 407 6.47 23.18 20.43
CA TYR A 407 7.59 22.21 20.42
C TYR A 407 7.21 20.80 19.89
N LEU A 408 6.15 20.64 19.09
CA LEU A 408 5.91 19.38 18.37
C LEU A 408 7.13 19.07 17.49
N ARG A 409 7.45 17.79 17.25
CA ARG A 409 8.52 17.39 16.30
C ARG A 409 8.08 17.66 14.83
N VAL A 410 7.50 18.83 14.54
CA VAL A 410 7.01 19.34 13.24
C VAL A 410 7.65 20.71 12.97
N LYS A 411 7.85 21.08 11.70
CA LYS A 411 8.37 22.41 11.34
C LYS A 411 7.45 23.52 11.89
N PRO A 412 7.97 24.57 12.58
CA PRO A 412 7.13 25.54 13.27
C PRO A 412 6.30 26.37 12.28
N LYS A 413 4.97 26.34 12.42
CA LYS A 413 4.08 27.38 11.87
C LYS A 413 3.88 28.46 12.95
N LYS A 414 3.98 29.73 12.54
CA LYS A 414 3.80 30.91 13.41
C LYS A 414 2.40 30.94 14.05
N ARG A 415 2.25 30.35 15.24
CA ARG A 415 1.29 30.73 16.30
C ARG A 415 1.58 29.86 17.52
N THR A 416 1.85 30.51 18.65
CA THR A 416 2.44 29.87 19.82
C THR A 416 1.55 30.11 21.05
N LYS A 417 1.05 29.05 21.68
CA LYS A 417 0.57 29.10 23.08
C LYS A 417 1.54 28.23 23.90
N THR A 418 2.39 28.85 24.70
CA THR A 418 3.39 28.15 25.53
C THR A 418 2.83 27.68 26.89
N ASN A 419 1.60 28.09 27.25
CA ASN A 419 0.93 27.73 28.51
C ASN A 419 -0.52 27.31 28.23
N ILE A 420 -0.91 26.11 28.64
CA ILE A 420 -2.30 25.64 28.63
C ILE A 420 -3.02 26.36 29.78
N SER A 421 -4.03 27.18 29.47
CA SER A 421 -4.87 27.78 30.52
C SER A 421 -5.76 26.72 31.17
N THR A 422 -6.23 26.96 32.39
CA THR A 422 -7.15 26.04 33.09
C THR A 422 -8.45 25.80 32.29
N SER A 423 -8.91 26.80 31.53
CA SER A 423 -10.05 26.68 30.61
C SER A 423 -9.72 25.82 29.38
N ASP A 424 -8.54 26.00 28.76
CA ASP A 424 -8.12 25.18 27.62
C ASP A 424 -8.02 23.69 28.01
N ARG A 425 -7.56 23.40 29.23
CA ARG A 425 -7.47 22.03 29.76
C ARG A 425 -8.85 21.40 30.00
N GLN A 426 -9.77 22.13 30.62
CA GLN A 426 -11.13 21.62 30.84
C GLN A 426 -11.84 21.31 29.52
N ASP A 427 -11.61 22.11 28.48
CA ASP A 427 -12.20 21.88 27.17
C ASP A 427 -11.54 20.71 26.41
N PHE A 428 -10.26 20.45 26.66
CA PHE A 428 -9.58 19.24 26.20
C PHE A 428 -10.12 17.98 26.89
N GLU A 429 -10.21 17.99 28.21
CA GLU A 429 -10.73 16.86 29.00
C GLU A 429 -12.17 16.52 28.61
N LYS A 430 -13.02 17.54 28.38
CA LYS A 430 -14.38 17.34 27.84
C LYS A 430 -14.37 16.71 26.45
N SER A 431 -13.47 17.14 25.57
CA SER A 431 -13.34 16.61 24.20
C SER A 431 -12.91 15.13 24.22
N ALA A 432 -11.87 14.80 25.00
CA ALA A 432 -11.40 13.44 25.18
C ALA A 432 -12.50 12.54 25.77
N LEU A 433 -13.20 13.00 26.82
CA LEU A 433 -14.31 12.25 27.42
C LEU A 433 -15.46 12.04 26.44
N ARG A 434 -15.80 13.07 25.65
CA ARG A 434 -16.83 12.98 24.61
C ARG A 434 -16.48 11.92 23.57
N PHE A 435 -15.25 11.95 23.05
CA PHE A 435 -14.77 10.96 22.09
C PHE A 435 -14.83 9.54 22.66
N THR A 436 -14.27 9.30 23.86
CA THR A 436 -14.28 7.98 24.50
C THR A 436 -15.70 7.45 24.71
N LYS A 437 -16.64 8.32 25.09
CA LYS A 437 -18.05 7.94 25.29
C LYS A 437 -18.72 7.55 23.96
N ILE A 438 -18.51 8.33 22.90
CA ILE A 438 -19.09 8.06 21.58
C ILE A 438 -18.49 6.78 20.99
N LEU A 439 -17.17 6.62 21.07
CA LEU A 439 -16.46 5.42 20.63
C LEU A 439 -17.01 4.16 21.32
N ASN A 440 -17.14 4.18 22.65
CA ASN A 440 -17.67 3.03 23.38
C ASN A 440 -19.17 2.81 23.14
N THR A 441 -19.95 3.87 22.92
CA THR A 441 -21.37 3.71 22.51
C THR A 441 -21.47 2.99 21.18
N TRP A 442 -20.61 3.34 20.23
CA TRP A 442 -20.52 2.72 18.91
C TRP A 442 -20.03 1.25 18.98
N LEU A 443 -18.98 0.98 19.76
CA LEU A 443 -18.45 -0.39 19.94
C LEU A 443 -19.31 -1.28 20.86
N ASN A 444 -20.37 -0.73 21.45
CA ASN A 444 -21.38 -1.47 22.20
C ASN A 444 -22.74 -1.51 21.49
N SER A 445 -22.79 -1.19 20.19
CA SER A 445 -24.03 -1.25 19.44
C SER A 445 -24.61 -2.68 19.38
N GLN A 446 -25.92 -2.76 19.18
CA GLN A 446 -26.62 -4.04 19.13
C GLN A 446 -26.10 -4.94 17.98
N GLU A 447 -25.71 -4.33 16.87
CA GLU A 447 -25.22 -4.98 15.66
C GLU A 447 -23.79 -5.53 15.82
N PHE A 448 -22.97 -4.90 16.67
CA PHE A 448 -21.61 -5.35 16.97
C PHE A 448 -21.54 -6.33 18.16
N ARG A 449 -22.62 -6.43 18.94
CA ARG A 449 -22.69 -7.25 20.17
C ARG A 449 -22.24 -8.70 19.98
N LYS A 450 -22.61 -9.33 18.87
CA LYS A 450 -22.22 -10.72 18.55
C LYS A 450 -20.69 -10.91 18.52
N VAL A 451 -19.96 -9.92 18.02
CA VAL A 451 -18.49 -9.92 17.97
C VAL A 451 -17.92 -9.80 19.39
N LYS A 452 -18.44 -8.86 20.19
CA LYS A 452 -18.03 -8.65 21.59
C LYS A 452 -18.32 -9.88 22.47
N ASP A 453 -19.50 -10.46 22.37
CA ASP A 453 -19.90 -11.66 23.13
C ASP A 453 -19.01 -12.86 22.77
N THR A 454 -18.60 -12.98 21.50
CA THR A 454 -17.70 -14.04 21.03
C THR A 454 -16.30 -13.88 21.63
N LEU A 455 -15.75 -12.65 21.68
CA LEU A 455 -14.49 -12.36 22.35
C LEU A 455 -14.54 -12.75 23.83
N GLN A 456 -15.59 -12.33 24.53
CA GLN A 456 -15.78 -12.63 25.95
C GLN A 456 -15.89 -14.13 26.25
N THR A 457 -16.44 -14.90 25.31
CA THR A 457 -16.64 -16.35 25.49
C THR A 457 -15.37 -17.15 25.19
N LYS A 458 -14.51 -16.66 24.28
CA LYS A 458 -13.36 -17.43 23.74
C LYS A 458 -12.02 -17.09 24.39
N ILE A 459 -11.94 -15.96 25.09
CA ILE A 459 -10.72 -15.42 25.66
C ILE A 459 -10.92 -15.21 27.16
N GLU A 460 -9.96 -15.70 27.96
CA GLU A 460 -10.01 -15.50 29.41
C GLU A 460 -9.35 -14.16 29.80
N PRO A 461 -9.92 -13.38 30.73
CA PRO A 461 -9.36 -12.10 31.20
C PRO A 461 -7.89 -12.13 31.65
N SER A 462 -7.44 -13.28 32.19
CA SER A 462 -6.08 -13.47 32.68
C SER A 462 -5.06 -13.92 31.63
N GLU A 463 -5.50 -14.19 30.40
CA GLU A 463 -4.65 -14.72 29.32
C GLU A 463 -4.04 -13.58 28.50
N GLU A 464 -2.72 -13.60 28.31
CA GLU A 464 -2.06 -12.73 27.32
C GLU A 464 -2.43 -13.22 25.92
N PHE A 465 -2.99 -12.33 25.09
CA PHE A 465 -3.30 -12.63 23.71
C PHE A 465 -3.09 -11.40 22.82
N ARG A 466 -2.87 -11.64 21.54
CA ARG A 466 -2.63 -10.59 20.55
C ARG A 466 -3.94 -10.19 19.88
N PHE A 467 -4.30 -8.91 19.96
CA PHE A 467 -5.50 -8.37 19.31
C PHE A 467 -5.09 -7.42 18.18
N ILE A 468 -5.43 -7.76 16.94
CA ILE A 468 -5.05 -7.01 15.74
C ILE A 468 -6.30 -6.43 15.07
N ILE A 469 -6.33 -5.12 14.87
CA ILE A 469 -7.28 -4.44 14.00
C ILE A 469 -6.71 -4.44 12.58
N LYS A 470 -7.44 -5.06 11.64
CA LYS A 470 -7.13 -5.01 10.21
C LYS A 470 -8.17 -4.11 9.53
N ALA A 471 -7.73 -2.96 9.02
CA ALA A 471 -8.62 -1.98 8.40
C ALA A 471 -7.94 -1.27 7.22
N ASP A 472 -8.71 -1.06 6.15
CA ASP A 472 -8.22 -0.45 4.90
C ASP A 472 -8.13 1.09 5.02
N SER A 473 -8.99 1.69 5.85
CA SER A 473 -9.07 3.15 6.05
C SER A 473 -7.99 3.72 6.97
N MET A 474 -7.32 4.81 6.56
CA MET A 474 -6.38 5.54 7.43
C MET A 474 -7.07 6.10 8.68
N LEU A 475 -8.35 6.46 8.55
CA LEU A 475 -9.13 7.06 9.63
C LEU A 475 -9.32 6.06 10.78
N LEU A 476 -9.63 4.81 10.45
CA LEU A 476 -9.75 3.73 11.44
C LEU A 476 -8.40 3.46 12.13
N GLY A 477 -7.27 3.59 11.42
CA GLY A 477 -5.93 3.48 12.02
C GLY A 477 -5.58 4.60 13.02
N ARG A 478 -6.29 5.73 13.00
CA ARG A 478 -6.08 6.84 13.95
C ARG A 478 -6.86 6.69 15.25
N ILE A 479 -7.93 5.87 15.26
CA ILE A 479 -8.70 5.62 16.47
C ILE A 479 -7.81 4.92 17.51
N PRO A 480 -7.74 5.42 18.75
CA PRO A 480 -7.06 4.73 19.85
C PRO A 480 -7.94 3.57 20.35
N TRP A 481 -7.92 2.46 19.62
CA TRP A 481 -8.72 1.26 19.89
C TRP A 481 -8.53 0.67 21.30
N GLN A 482 -7.41 0.96 21.95
CA GLN A 482 -7.17 0.61 23.35
C GLN A 482 -8.16 1.24 24.34
N LEU A 483 -8.91 2.28 23.93
CA LEU A 483 -9.96 2.91 24.73
C LEU A 483 -11.31 2.16 24.71
N TRP A 484 -11.38 1.04 23.99
CA TRP A 484 -12.54 0.19 24.04
C TRP A 484 -12.66 -0.45 25.43
N ASP A 485 -13.79 -0.19 26.10
CA ASP A 485 -14.15 -0.66 27.44
C ASP A 485 -14.03 -2.18 27.63
N TYR A 486 -14.03 -2.94 26.55
CA TYR A 486 -13.75 -4.36 26.57
C TYR A 486 -12.38 -4.63 27.22
N PHE A 487 -11.35 -3.83 26.92
CA PHE A 487 -10.00 -4.03 27.44
C PHE A 487 -9.83 -3.63 28.91
N ASP A 488 -10.81 -2.96 29.52
CA ASP A 488 -10.80 -2.68 30.97
C ASP A 488 -10.82 -3.96 31.81
N SER A 489 -11.27 -5.09 31.24
CA SER A 489 -11.22 -6.41 31.89
C SER A 489 -10.05 -7.28 31.42
N TYR A 490 -9.29 -6.86 30.40
CA TYR A 490 -8.24 -7.66 29.74
C TYR A 490 -6.91 -6.90 29.75
N HIS A 491 -6.35 -6.67 30.94
CA HIS A 491 -5.16 -5.84 31.16
C HIS A 491 -3.85 -6.37 30.55
N GLN A 492 -3.87 -7.59 29.99
CA GLN A 492 -2.69 -8.20 29.38
C GLN A 492 -2.62 -8.02 27.85
N VAL A 493 -3.52 -7.22 27.26
CA VAL A 493 -3.62 -7.07 25.81
C VAL A 493 -3.07 -5.72 25.36
N GLU A 494 -2.30 -5.73 24.29
CA GLU A 494 -2.03 -4.52 23.50
C GLU A 494 -2.75 -4.62 22.16
N VAL A 495 -3.38 -3.52 21.75
CA VAL A 495 -4.12 -3.44 20.48
C VAL A 495 -3.18 -3.02 19.36
N ALA A 496 -2.94 -3.93 18.44
CA ALA A 496 -2.10 -3.70 17.27
C ALA A 496 -2.91 -3.37 16.03
N LEU A 497 -2.27 -2.74 15.03
CA LEU A 497 -2.82 -2.56 13.70
C LEU A 497 -2.16 -3.50 12.69
N SER A 498 -2.86 -3.84 11.61
CA SER A 498 -2.30 -4.52 10.44
C SER A 498 -2.73 -3.81 9.17
N THR A 499 -1.86 -3.84 8.15
CA THR A 499 -2.24 -3.43 6.79
C THR A 499 -3.21 -4.42 6.16
N PRO A 500 -4.02 -3.95 5.19
CA PRO A 500 -5.08 -4.74 4.57
C PRO A 500 -4.55 -5.81 3.60
N GLU A 501 -3.40 -5.58 2.98
CA GLU A 501 -2.74 -6.53 2.10
C GLU A 501 -1.45 -7.05 2.75
N TYR A 502 -1.28 -8.37 2.72
CA TYR A 502 -0.05 -9.02 3.15
C TYR A 502 0.17 -10.28 2.31
N ASP A 503 1.40 -10.50 1.85
CA ASP A 503 1.84 -11.77 1.26
C ASP A 503 2.59 -12.55 2.35
N THR A 504 2.14 -13.77 2.67
CA THR A 504 2.94 -14.71 3.47
C THR A 504 4.16 -15.10 2.65
N ARG A 505 5.30 -14.47 2.93
CA ARG A 505 6.60 -15.01 2.52
C ARG A 505 6.99 -16.12 3.48
N GLU A 506 7.46 -17.24 2.94
CA GLU A 506 8.31 -18.16 3.70
C GLU A 506 9.47 -17.31 4.25
N THR A 507 9.47 -17.09 5.56
CA THR A 507 10.54 -16.34 6.20
C THR A 507 11.81 -17.15 6.00
N THR A 508 12.70 -16.72 5.10
CA THR A 508 14.10 -17.13 5.15
C THR A 508 14.57 -16.76 6.55
N THR A 509 14.68 -17.77 7.41
CA THR A 509 15.33 -17.64 8.71
C THR A 509 16.72 -17.11 8.40
N SER A 510 16.99 -15.87 8.81
CA SER A 510 18.33 -15.30 8.67
C SER A 510 19.31 -16.30 9.28
N THR A 511 20.19 -16.84 8.45
CA THR A 511 21.26 -17.77 8.82
C THR A 511 22.39 -17.06 9.57
N ILE A 512 22.25 -15.76 9.85
CA ILE A 512 23.26 -14.94 10.52
C ILE A 512 23.12 -15.14 12.02
N LEU A 513 23.94 -16.03 12.55
CA LEU A 513 24.09 -16.29 13.98
C LEU A 513 24.77 -15.10 14.65
N ARG A 514 24.15 -14.52 15.68
CA ARG A 514 24.71 -13.38 16.44
C ARG A 514 24.68 -13.68 17.95
N THR A 515 25.30 -12.81 18.74
CA THR A 515 25.31 -12.86 20.21
C THR A 515 24.77 -11.57 20.85
N LYS A 516 24.62 -10.50 20.04
CA LYS A 516 24.07 -9.20 20.43
C LYS A 516 23.03 -8.74 19.43
N VAL A 517 22.02 -8.01 19.90
CA VAL A 517 21.01 -7.36 19.06
C VAL A 517 21.66 -6.18 18.33
N ARG A 518 21.72 -6.21 17.00
CA ARG A 518 22.25 -5.11 16.19
C ARG A 518 21.17 -4.07 15.91
N ILE A 519 21.42 -2.84 16.31
CA ILE A 519 20.50 -1.72 16.17
C ILE A 519 21.14 -0.65 15.28
N LEU A 520 20.48 -0.32 14.16
CA LEU A 520 20.83 0.87 13.38
C LEU A 520 19.99 2.04 13.89
N ALA A 521 20.62 2.99 14.58
CA ALA A 521 19.97 4.17 15.15
C ALA A 521 20.28 5.42 14.32
N ILE A 522 19.30 5.89 13.55
CA ILE A 522 19.36 7.12 12.77
C ILE A 522 18.79 8.26 13.61
N LEU A 523 19.67 9.16 14.05
CA LEU A 523 19.33 10.37 14.77
C LEU A 523 19.33 11.52 13.77
N GLY A 524 18.14 11.89 13.31
CA GLY A 524 17.90 12.90 12.29
C GLY A 524 18.09 14.33 12.80
N ASN A 525 17.45 15.30 12.12
CA ASN A 525 17.48 16.70 12.52
C ASN A 525 17.12 16.87 14.01
N SER A 526 18.04 17.46 14.77
CA SER A 526 17.96 17.66 16.22
C SER A 526 17.36 19.01 16.65
N GLU A 527 16.95 19.87 15.71
CA GLU A 527 16.37 21.19 16.00
C GLU A 527 15.14 21.08 16.92
N GLY A 528 15.24 21.51 18.18
CA GLY A 528 14.12 21.43 19.13
C GLY A 528 13.81 20.03 19.65
N ILE A 529 14.69 19.03 19.44
CA ILE A 529 14.52 17.62 19.82
C ILE A 529 15.74 17.14 20.61
N ASN A 530 15.55 16.48 21.76
CA ASN A 530 16.66 15.94 22.54
C ASN A 530 17.09 14.53 22.08
N VAL A 531 17.63 14.45 20.86
CA VAL A 531 18.19 13.19 20.32
C VAL A 531 19.37 12.64 21.12
N LYS A 532 20.00 13.46 21.98
CA LYS A 532 21.09 13.03 22.86
C LYS A 532 20.58 12.10 23.96
N LYS A 533 19.42 12.37 24.55
CA LYS A 533 18.78 11.48 25.54
C LYS A 533 18.49 10.12 24.90
N ASP A 534 17.93 10.11 23.68
CA ASP A 534 17.64 8.90 22.90
C ASP A 534 18.93 8.07 22.65
N ARG A 535 20.02 8.75 22.28
CA ARG A 535 21.34 8.11 22.12
C ARG A 535 21.85 7.45 23.42
N GLU A 536 21.79 8.18 24.53
CA GLU A 536 22.25 7.69 25.83
C GLU A 536 21.44 6.47 26.31
N MET A 537 20.14 6.47 26.02
CA MET A 537 19.23 5.37 26.34
C MET A 537 19.57 4.11 25.52
N LEU A 538 19.71 4.23 24.19
CA LEU A 538 20.05 3.12 23.32
C LEU A 538 21.48 2.58 23.53
N ALA A 539 22.41 3.43 23.97
CA ALA A 539 23.79 3.02 24.27
C ALA A 539 23.90 2.17 25.55
N LYS A 540 22.90 2.23 26.44
CA LYS A 540 22.87 1.47 27.70
C LYS A 540 22.18 0.11 27.57
N LEU A 541 21.75 -0.28 26.37
CA LEU A 541 21.00 -1.51 26.18
C LEU A 541 21.87 -2.75 26.43
N PRO A 542 21.40 -3.71 27.25
CA PRO A 542 22.16 -4.91 27.56
C PRO A 542 22.23 -5.82 26.34
N LYS A 543 23.40 -6.40 26.08
CA LYS A 543 23.62 -7.35 24.97
C LYS A 543 23.16 -6.78 23.61
N ALA A 544 23.34 -5.48 23.38
CA ALA A 544 23.08 -4.80 22.12
C ALA A 544 24.36 -4.21 21.50
N ASP A 545 24.40 -4.16 20.17
CA ASP A 545 25.39 -3.43 19.38
C ASP A 545 24.67 -2.34 18.58
N THR A 546 24.71 -1.11 19.10
CA THR A 546 24.00 0.02 18.51
C THR A 546 24.94 0.89 17.68
N ARG A 547 24.68 0.97 16.37
CA ARG A 547 25.34 1.89 15.46
C ARG A 547 24.55 3.18 15.34
N PHE A 548 25.15 4.28 15.77
CA PHE A 548 24.54 5.61 15.68
C PHE A 548 24.97 6.34 14.43
N LEU A 549 23.99 6.83 13.66
CA LEU A 549 24.17 7.81 12.59
C LEU A 549 23.56 9.13 13.07
N VAL A 550 24.37 10.16 13.29
CA VAL A 550 23.94 11.45 13.85
C VAL A 550 23.97 12.49 12.75
N GLU A 551 22.79 13.02 12.43
CA GLU A 551 22.54 13.90 11.29
C GLU A 551 23.27 13.43 10.01
N PRO A 552 23.13 12.14 9.61
CA PRO A 552 23.92 11.57 8.52
C PRO A 552 23.56 12.16 7.17
N LYS A 553 24.46 12.01 6.21
CA LYS A 553 24.16 12.20 4.79
C LYS A 553 23.35 11.04 4.22
N ARG A 554 22.67 11.27 3.11
CA ARG A 554 21.88 10.24 2.40
C ARG A 554 22.70 9.00 2.05
N GLU A 555 23.93 9.18 1.59
CA GLU A 555 24.80 8.07 1.20
C GLU A 555 25.17 7.19 2.40
N GLU A 556 25.37 7.78 3.58
CA GLU A 556 25.72 7.06 4.81
C GLU A 556 24.57 6.16 5.27
N VAL A 557 23.34 6.68 5.23
CA VAL A 557 22.13 5.89 5.55
C VAL A 557 22.00 4.71 4.61
N ASN A 558 22.16 4.93 3.31
CA ASN A 558 22.09 3.86 2.32
C ASN A 558 23.19 2.81 2.57
N VAL A 559 24.46 3.21 2.66
CA VAL A 559 25.59 2.29 2.90
C VAL A 559 25.35 1.41 4.11
N HIS A 560 24.86 1.98 5.22
CA HIS A 560 24.61 1.20 6.44
C HIS A 560 23.39 0.27 6.33
N LEU A 561 22.33 0.64 5.61
CA LEU A 561 21.22 -0.28 5.34
C LEU A 561 21.63 -1.49 4.48
N TRP A 562 22.69 -1.34 3.66
CA TRP A 562 23.29 -2.42 2.87
C TRP A 562 24.36 -3.24 3.62
N ASP A 563 24.48 -3.10 4.95
CA ASP A 563 25.41 -3.87 5.78
C ASP A 563 25.19 -5.39 5.60
N GLU A 564 26.25 -6.12 5.23
CA GLU A 564 26.21 -7.57 4.98
C GLU A 564 25.90 -8.38 6.23
N ALA A 565 26.37 -7.90 7.38
CA ALA A 565 26.08 -8.52 8.65
C ALA A 565 24.63 -8.25 9.09
N GLY A 566 23.86 -7.37 8.43
CA GLY A 566 22.42 -7.16 8.65
C GLY A 566 22.04 -6.46 9.97
N TRP A 567 20.76 -6.11 10.13
CA TRP A 567 20.23 -5.40 11.31
C TRP A 567 19.06 -6.13 11.91
N ASP A 568 18.87 -6.04 13.23
CA ASP A 568 17.72 -6.64 13.93
C ASP A 568 16.64 -5.58 14.17
N ILE A 569 17.08 -4.37 14.55
CA ILE A 569 16.23 -3.22 14.83
C ILE A 569 16.71 -2.01 14.02
N LEU A 570 15.76 -1.32 13.37
CA LEU A 570 15.95 0.01 12.81
C LEU A 570 15.27 1.03 13.72
N PHE A 571 16.02 2.01 14.20
CA PHE A 571 15.48 3.09 15.04
C PHE A 571 15.66 4.44 14.34
N PHE A 572 14.62 5.25 14.31
CA PHE A 572 14.67 6.63 13.85
C PHE A 572 14.11 7.60 14.90
N ALA A 573 14.87 8.65 15.19
CA ALA A 573 14.42 9.80 15.98
C ALA A 573 14.78 11.10 15.26
N GLY A 574 13.80 11.96 15.06
CA GLY A 574 13.98 13.25 14.38
C GLY A 574 12.64 13.77 13.86
N HIS A 575 12.71 14.89 13.14
CA HIS A 575 11.53 15.42 12.45
C HIS A 575 11.05 14.48 11.35
N SER A 576 9.74 14.37 11.19
CA SER A 576 9.10 13.79 10.01
C SER A 576 7.94 14.66 9.56
N SER A 577 7.66 14.69 8.27
CA SER A 577 6.51 15.42 7.71
C SER A 577 5.84 14.63 6.60
N SER A 578 4.53 14.75 6.48
CA SER A 578 3.77 14.25 5.33
C SER A 578 3.71 15.33 4.24
N GLU A 579 4.15 15.01 3.02
CA GLU A 579 3.80 15.78 1.81
C GLU A 579 2.73 14.98 1.06
N GLY A 580 1.45 15.23 1.37
CA GLY A 580 0.33 14.40 0.92
C GLY A 580 0.23 13.12 1.73
N GLU A 581 0.19 11.96 1.07
CA GLU A 581 0.21 10.63 1.71
C GLU A 581 1.62 10.06 1.94
N ARG A 582 2.68 10.80 1.54
CA ARG A 582 4.07 10.32 1.62
C ARG A 582 4.80 10.84 2.85
N GLY A 583 5.32 9.93 3.67
CA GLY A 583 6.11 10.25 4.85
C GLY A 583 7.57 10.57 4.52
N CYS A 584 8.07 11.72 4.96
CA CYS A 584 9.47 12.14 4.84
C CYS A 584 10.17 12.12 6.20
N LEU A 585 11.38 11.56 6.27
CA LEU A 585 12.29 11.55 7.41
C LEU A 585 13.37 12.61 7.22
N TYR A 586 13.47 13.59 8.11
CA TYR A 586 14.54 14.58 8.08
C TYR A 586 15.79 13.98 8.73
N ILE A 587 16.68 13.42 7.92
CA ILE A 587 17.89 12.76 8.39
C ILE A 587 18.96 13.74 8.85
N ASN A 588 18.89 15.01 8.45
CA ASN A 588 19.69 16.10 8.99
C ASN A 588 18.97 17.45 8.74
N GLY A 589 19.60 18.58 9.07
CA GLY A 589 19.01 19.91 8.87
C GLY A 589 18.74 20.32 7.41
N LYS A 590 19.25 19.58 6.42
CA LYS A 590 19.15 19.89 4.98
C LYS A 590 18.48 18.80 4.16
N ASP A 591 18.76 17.53 4.48
CA ASP A 591 18.34 16.38 3.69
C ASP A 591 17.08 15.72 4.28
N LYS A 592 16.16 15.36 3.40
CA LYS A 592 14.98 14.53 3.69
C LYS A 592 15.02 13.24 2.89
N LEU A 593 14.49 12.16 3.45
CA LEU A 593 14.36 10.86 2.80
C LEU A 593 12.95 10.30 2.94
N THR A 594 12.43 9.78 1.84
CA THR A 594 11.17 9.00 1.81
C THR A 594 11.46 7.51 1.94
N ILE A 595 10.47 6.71 2.34
CA ILE A 595 10.62 5.24 2.36
C ILE A 595 10.80 4.69 0.94
N ALA A 596 10.16 5.31 -0.06
CA ALA A 596 10.35 4.98 -1.47
C ALA A 596 11.83 5.08 -1.93
N GLU A 597 12.55 6.09 -1.45
CA GLU A 597 13.98 6.27 -1.74
C GLU A 597 14.88 5.26 -1.03
N LEU A 598 14.43 4.73 0.11
CA LEU A 598 15.12 3.70 0.87
C LEU A 598 14.65 2.28 0.53
N LYS A 599 13.69 2.12 -0.39
CA LYS A 599 12.98 0.87 -0.70
C LYS A 599 13.90 -0.34 -0.88
N TYR A 600 14.95 -0.20 -1.70
CA TYR A 600 15.85 -1.30 -1.99
C TYR A 600 16.78 -1.64 -0.82
N ALA A 601 17.28 -0.62 -0.13
CA ALA A 601 18.16 -0.80 1.02
C ALA A 601 17.40 -1.44 2.20
N LEU A 602 16.18 -0.96 2.49
CA LEU A 602 15.31 -1.53 3.51
C LEU A 602 14.85 -2.94 3.17
N ARG A 603 14.48 -3.22 1.91
CA ARG A 603 14.18 -4.60 1.48
C ARG A 603 15.35 -5.54 1.72
N ARG A 604 16.57 -5.09 1.41
CA ARG A 604 17.78 -5.88 1.67
C ARG A 604 18.04 -6.06 3.16
N ALA A 605 17.78 -5.03 3.98
CA ALA A 605 17.88 -5.13 5.43
C ALA A 605 16.88 -6.16 6.01
N VAL A 606 15.63 -6.20 5.50
CA VAL A 606 14.61 -7.20 5.85
C VAL A 606 15.05 -8.61 5.47
N GLU A 607 15.55 -8.79 4.25
CA GLU A 607 16.13 -10.07 3.80
C GLU A 607 17.31 -10.53 4.68
N ARG A 608 18.01 -9.60 5.32
CA ARG A 608 19.15 -9.84 6.22
C ARG A 608 18.81 -9.82 7.71
N GLY A 609 17.52 -9.87 8.04
CA GLY A 609 17.06 -10.09 9.41
C GLY A 609 16.42 -8.90 10.13
N LEU A 610 16.14 -7.78 9.46
CA LEU A 610 15.43 -6.66 10.11
C LEU A 610 14.03 -7.11 10.52
N LYS A 611 13.74 -7.11 11.83
CA LYS A 611 12.48 -7.59 12.41
C LYS A 611 11.63 -6.50 13.05
N LEU A 612 12.25 -5.43 13.52
CA LEU A 612 11.56 -4.35 14.22
C LEU A 612 12.03 -2.99 13.69
N ALA A 613 11.09 -2.11 13.37
CA ALA A 613 11.39 -0.72 13.08
C ALA A 613 10.64 0.21 14.05
N ILE A 614 11.34 1.19 14.62
CA ILE A 614 10.80 2.10 15.62
C ILE A 614 10.97 3.52 15.09
N PHE A 615 9.84 4.18 14.80
CA PHE A 615 9.81 5.56 14.35
C PHE A 615 9.27 6.44 15.46
N ASN A 616 10.19 7.02 16.22
CA ASN A 616 9.87 7.95 17.27
C ASN A 616 9.71 9.36 16.65
N SER A 617 8.75 9.55 15.75
CA SER A 617 8.57 10.79 14.98
C SER A 617 7.09 11.12 14.74
N CYS A 618 6.82 12.27 14.11
CA CYS A 618 5.48 12.87 14.04
C CYS A 618 4.50 12.31 12.99
N ASP A 619 4.98 11.51 12.03
CA ASP A 619 4.16 11.01 10.91
C ASP A 619 4.12 9.48 10.87
N GLY A 620 3.66 8.89 11.96
CA GLY A 620 3.84 7.46 12.20
C GLY A 620 3.00 6.55 11.30
N LEU A 621 1.71 6.84 11.13
CA LEU A 621 0.78 5.92 10.44
C LEU A 621 0.99 5.86 8.92
N ALA A 622 1.36 6.98 8.27
CA ALA A 622 1.70 6.98 6.85
C ALA A 622 2.99 6.18 6.61
N LEU A 623 4.03 6.44 7.42
CA LEU A 623 5.28 5.67 7.38
C LEU A 623 5.04 4.17 7.61
N ALA A 624 4.20 3.79 8.58
CA ALA A 624 3.89 2.40 8.86
C ALA A 624 3.27 1.67 7.66
N ARG A 625 2.42 2.34 6.86
CA ARG A 625 1.87 1.77 5.62
C ARG A 625 2.94 1.56 4.55
N GLU A 626 3.76 2.58 4.28
CA GLU A 626 4.85 2.47 3.29
C GLU A 626 5.87 1.38 3.66
N LEU A 627 6.13 1.21 4.96
CA LEU A 627 7.04 0.19 5.49
C LEU A 627 6.42 -1.21 5.52
N ALA A 628 5.10 -1.32 5.65
CA ALA A 628 4.41 -2.61 5.56
C ALA A 628 4.53 -3.22 4.17
N ASP A 629 4.54 -2.40 3.10
CA ASP A 629 4.81 -2.87 1.72
C ASP A 629 6.21 -3.49 1.58
N LEU A 630 7.15 -3.10 2.44
CA LEU A 630 8.50 -3.68 2.53
C LEU A 630 8.55 -4.97 3.35
N HIS A 631 7.42 -5.41 3.91
CA HIS A 631 7.28 -6.60 4.72
C HIS A 631 8.15 -6.55 5.98
N ILE A 632 8.28 -5.37 6.60
CA ILE A 632 8.87 -5.27 7.95
C ILE A 632 7.87 -5.87 8.95
N PRO A 633 8.25 -6.90 9.72
CA PRO A 633 7.31 -7.65 10.58
C PRO A 633 6.58 -6.81 11.62
N GLN A 634 7.32 -5.94 12.30
CA GLN A 634 6.87 -5.18 13.45
C GLN A 634 7.32 -3.73 13.30
N ILE A 635 6.39 -2.79 13.43
CA ILE A 635 6.66 -1.35 13.32
C ILE A 635 6.02 -0.64 14.50
N ILE A 636 6.77 0.18 15.23
CA ILE A 636 6.24 1.03 16.29
C ILE A 636 6.25 2.48 15.82
N VAL A 637 5.10 3.12 15.89
CA VAL A 637 4.88 4.49 15.40
C VAL A 637 3.94 5.28 16.31
N MET A 638 3.77 6.57 16.05
CA MET A 638 2.81 7.44 16.74
C MET A 638 1.60 7.74 15.85
N ARG A 639 0.38 7.71 16.42
CA ARG A 639 -0.87 8.01 15.70
C ARG A 639 -0.97 9.46 15.23
N GLU A 640 -0.42 10.37 16.03
CA GLU A 640 -0.42 11.81 15.82
C GLU A 640 0.97 12.39 16.13
N PRO A 641 1.28 13.61 15.66
CA PRO A 641 2.52 14.30 15.99
C PRO A 641 2.79 14.32 17.50
N VAL A 642 3.95 13.82 17.93
CA VAL A 642 4.28 13.65 19.35
C VAL A 642 5.25 14.73 19.84
N MET A 643 5.08 15.17 21.08
CA MET A 643 6.01 16.07 21.77
C MET A 643 7.30 15.32 22.17
N ASP A 644 8.44 15.99 22.14
CA ASP A 644 9.76 15.39 22.44
C ASP A 644 9.81 14.68 23.79
N ALA A 645 9.20 15.27 24.83
CA ALA A 645 9.14 14.68 26.16
C ALA A 645 8.36 13.37 26.19
N VAL A 646 7.23 13.28 25.48
CA VAL A 646 6.39 12.08 25.42
C VAL A 646 7.10 10.98 24.63
N ALA A 647 7.71 11.33 23.50
CA ALA A 647 8.49 10.44 22.66
C ALA A 647 9.69 9.83 23.41
N GLY A 648 10.42 10.65 24.18
CA GLY A 648 11.56 10.20 24.97
C GLY A 648 11.16 9.31 26.14
N GLU A 649 10.08 9.63 26.85
CA GLU A 649 9.59 8.81 27.98
C GLU A 649 9.00 7.47 27.50
N PHE A 650 8.28 7.46 26.36
CA PHE A 650 7.83 6.22 25.73
C PHE A 650 9.01 5.32 25.39
N LEU A 651 10.02 5.86 24.69
CA LEU A 651 11.20 5.12 24.30
C LEU A 651 11.92 4.51 25.51
N GLN A 652 12.09 5.32 26.56
CA GLN A 652 12.74 4.91 27.81
C GLN A 652 12.07 3.67 28.41
N HIS A 653 10.75 3.73 28.60
CA HIS A 653 10.00 2.62 29.20
C HIS A 653 9.91 1.42 28.28
N PHE A 654 9.74 1.64 26.97
CA PHE A 654 9.65 0.57 25.98
C PHE A 654 10.93 -0.27 25.94
N ILE A 655 12.10 0.37 25.76
CA ILE A 655 13.34 -0.38 25.63
C ILE A 655 13.75 -1.06 26.95
N GLN A 656 13.42 -0.47 28.10
CA GLN A 656 13.65 -1.08 29.41
C GLN A 656 12.80 -2.35 29.58
N ALA A 657 11.52 -2.29 29.22
CA ALA A 657 10.62 -3.43 29.30
C ALA A 657 11.01 -4.53 28.29
N TYR A 658 11.29 -4.16 27.04
CA TYR A 658 11.57 -5.11 25.98
C TYR A 658 12.94 -5.79 26.16
N ALA A 659 14.01 -5.03 26.42
CA ALA A 659 15.32 -5.60 26.70
C ALA A 659 15.38 -6.31 28.07
N GLY A 660 14.40 -6.05 28.95
CA GLY A 660 14.19 -6.75 30.21
C GLY A 660 13.43 -8.07 30.09
N GLY A 661 13.10 -8.52 28.88
CA GLY A 661 12.50 -9.84 28.62
C GLY A 661 10.97 -9.85 28.47
N LYS A 662 10.30 -8.69 28.47
CA LYS A 662 8.85 -8.66 28.18
C LYS A 662 8.57 -8.94 26.70
N SER A 663 7.38 -9.48 26.42
CA SER A 663 6.87 -9.63 25.05
C SER A 663 6.85 -8.27 24.34
N LEU A 664 7.03 -8.24 23.01
CA LEU A 664 7.01 -6.98 22.27
C LEU A 664 5.69 -6.20 22.47
N PRO A 665 4.48 -6.82 22.37
CA PRO A 665 3.23 -6.13 22.66
C PRO A 665 3.13 -5.69 24.13
N GLY A 666 3.57 -6.53 25.07
CA GLY A 666 3.57 -6.20 26.50
C GLY A 666 4.48 -5.02 26.86
N ALA A 667 5.64 -4.90 26.19
CA ALA A 667 6.55 -3.77 26.36
C ALA A 667 5.96 -2.47 25.79
N VAL A 668 5.28 -2.53 24.64
CA VAL A 668 4.56 -1.37 24.07
C VAL A 668 3.44 -0.92 25.02
N ARG A 669 2.63 -1.86 25.52
CA ARG A 669 1.56 -1.57 26.48
C ARG A 669 2.08 -0.87 27.72
N GLU A 670 3.07 -1.46 28.39
CA GLU A 670 3.63 -0.89 29.62
C GLU A 670 4.18 0.51 29.38
N ALA A 671 4.92 0.70 28.29
CA ALA A 671 5.46 2.01 27.96
C ALA A 671 4.37 3.05 27.71
N ARG A 672 3.31 2.66 27.00
CA ARG A 672 2.13 3.50 26.71
C ARG A 672 1.37 3.87 27.98
N GLU A 673 1.10 2.91 28.86
CA GLU A 673 0.38 3.13 30.11
C GLU A 673 1.16 4.05 31.06
N ARG A 674 2.49 3.91 31.12
CA ARG A 674 3.34 4.81 31.91
C ARG A 674 3.30 6.27 31.45
N LEU A 675 2.95 6.54 30.18
CA LEU A 675 2.74 7.91 29.71
C LEU A 675 1.57 8.62 30.40
N GLN A 676 0.68 7.90 31.08
CA GLN A 676 -0.39 8.51 31.88
C GLN A 676 0.16 9.48 32.94
N GLY A 677 1.37 9.24 33.46
CA GLY A 677 2.05 10.15 34.38
C GLY A 677 2.41 11.52 33.77
N LEU A 678 2.38 11.64 32.44
CA LEU A 678 2.62 12.88 31.71
C LEU A 678 1.33 13.59 31.29
N GLU A 679 0.16 12.98 31.46
CA GLU A 679 -1.11 13.51 30.93
C GLU A 679 -1.58 14.79 31.61
N GLU A 680 -1.03 15.12 32.78
CA GLU A 680 -1.23 16.44 33.39
C GLU A 680 -0.71 17.57 32.49
N ARG A 681 0.41 17.32 31.81
CA ARG A 681 1.09 18.29 30.94
C ARG A 681 0.84 18.03 29.46
N PHE A 682 0.65 16.77 29.08
CA PHE A 682 0.43 16.31 27.72
C PHE A 682 -0.82 15.41 27.67
N PRO A 683 -2.02 16.01 27.70
CA PRO A 683 -3.27 15.25 27.76
C PRO A 683 -3.35 14.18 26.67
N CYS A 684 -3.86 12.99 27.04
CA CYS A 684 -3.99 11.82 26.16
C CYS A 684 -2.66 11.31 25.55
N ALA A 685 -1.51 11.56 26.19
CA ALA A 685 -0.22 11.01 25.74
C ALA A 685 -0.23 9.49 25.57
N SER A 686 -0.99 8.77 26.40
CA SER A 686 -1.15 7.30 26.29
C SER A 686 -1.95 6.85 25.06
N TRP A 687 -2.54 7.76 24.28
CA TRP A 687 -3.32 7.42 23.08
C TRP A 687 -2.43 7.29 21.83
N LEU A 688 -1.22 7.86 21.88
CA LEU A 688 -0.39 8.13 20.71
C LEU A 688 0.42 6.92 20.22
N PRO A 689 1.14 6.16 21.08
CA PRO A 689 1.95 5.04 20.60
C PRO A 689 1.08 3.90 20.07
N VAL A 690 1.50 3.30 18.96
CA VAL A 690 0.86 2.12 18.38
C VAL A 690 1.88 1.21 17.73
N ILE A 691 1.64 -0.11 17.85
CA ILE A 691 2.37 -1.13 17.10
C ILE A 691 1.55 -1.59 15.88
N CYS A 692 2.20 -1.62 14.73
CA CYS A 692 1.72 -2.26 13.51
C CYS A 692 2.42 -3.60 13.34
N GLN A 693 1.64 -4.68 13.15
CA GLN A 693 2.14 -6.06 13.15
C GLN A 693 1.64 -6.82 11.94
N HIS A 694 2.52 -7.64 11.38
CA HIS A 694 2.13 -8.66 10.43
C HIS A 694 1.33 -9.78 11.14
N PRO A 695 0.09 -10.12 10.72
CA PRO A 695 -0.79 -11.01 11.49
C PRO A 695 -0.24 -12.43 11.68
N VAL A 696 0.49 -12.94 10.69
CA VAL A 696 0.97 -14.33 10.66
C VAL A 696 2.34 -14.49 11.32
N GLU A 697 3.07 -13.40 11.57
CA GLU A 697 4.39 -13.46 12.19
C GLU A 697 4.29 -13.26 13.70
N VAL A 698 4.89 -14.19 14.45
CA VAL A 698 5.01 -14.09 15.91
C VAL A 698 6.05 -13.01 16.24
N PRO A 699 5.73 -12.00 17.08
CA PRO A 699 6.67 -10.96 17.44
C PRO A 699 7.93 -11.56 18.11
N PRO A 700 9.14 -11.11 17.74
CA PRO A 700 10.36 -11.63 18.35
C PRO A 700 10.48 -11.16 19.80
N THR A 701 11.04 -12.00 20.67
CA THR A 701 11.54 -11.57 21.98
C THR A 701 12.95 -11.00 21.84
N TRP A 702 13.41 -10.25 22.85
CA TRP A 702 14.77 -9.72 22.89
C TRP A 702 15.82 -10.83 22.78
N GLU A 703 15.59 -11.96 23.45
CA GLU A 703 16.45 -13.15 23.40
C GLU A 703 16.50 -13.75 21.99
N ARG A 704 15.35 -13.81 21.31
CA ARG A 704 15.26 -14.37 19.95
C ARG A 704 15.96 -13.50 18.92
N LEU A 705 15.99 -12.17 19.12
CA LEU A 705 16.78 -11.26 18.27
C LEU A 705 18.29 -11.52 18.35
N ARG A 706 18.79 -12.13 19.43
CA ARG A 706 20.22 -12.45 19.55
C ARG A 706 20.65 -13.63 18.70
N GLY A 707 19.80 -14.62 18.42
CA GLY A 707 20.14 -15.76 17.56
C GLY A 707 20.83 -16.95 18.26
N ILE A 708 21.88 -16.76 19.07
CA ILE A 708 22.58 -17.83 19.84
C ILE A 708 23.03 -17.37 21.25
N VAL A 709 22.98 -18.32 22.18
CA VAL A 709 23.52 -18.36 23.55
C VAL A 709 25.07 -18.42 23.49
N GLY A 710 25.78 -17.37 23.93
CA GLY A 710 27.25 -17.22 23.79
C GLY A 710 28.10 -18.21 24.60
N GLU A 711 29.44 -18.13 24.53
CA GLU A 711 30.35 -19.01 25.30
C GLU A 711 30.21 -18.89 26.83
N GLU A 712 29.95 -17.68 27.35
CA GLU A 712 29.65 -17.44 28.78
C GLU A 712 28.34 -18.12 29.21
N ASP A 713 27.41 -18.11 28.28
CA ASP A 713 26.05 -18.60 28.32
C ASP A 713 26.07 -20.17 28.24
N ASN A 714 27.04 -20.77 27.51
CA ASN A 714 27.38 -22.21 27.51
C ASN A 714 28.02 -22.67 28.83
N GLN A 715 28.87 -21.85 29.45
CA GLN A 715 29.41 -22.13 30.79
C GLN A 715 28.31 -22.07 31.85
N GLU A 716 27.39 -21.12 31.74
CA GLU A 716 26.20 -21.04 32.60
C GLU A 716 25.31 -22.28 32.42
N LEU A 717 25.08 -22.74 31.18
CA LEU A 717 24.38 -23.99 30.87
C LEU A 717 25.04 -25.23 31.46
N LEU A 718 26.35 -25.39 31.28
CA LEU A 718 27.09 -26.48 31.90
C LEU A 718 27.00 -26.40 33.43
N GLY A 719 26.97 -25.19 33.99
CA GLY A 719 26.68 -24.94 35.41
C GLY A 719 25.27 -25.36 35.84
N LEU A 720 24.23 -25.06 35.05
CA LEU A 720 22.85 -25.46 35.33
C LEU A 720 22.64 -26.97 35.21
N VAL A 721 23.25 -27.61 34.19
CA VAL A 721 23.24 -29.07 34.01
C VAL A 721 24.01 -29.76 35.15
N ALA A 722 25.12 -29.18 35.62
CA ALA A 722 25.85 -29.68 36.79
C ALA A 722 25.02 -29.56 38.08
N ARG A 723 24.30 -28.44 38.28
CA ARG A 723 23.39 -28.25 39.43
C ARG A 723 22.21 -29.21 39.39
N LEU A 724 21.63 -29.46 38.21
CA LEU A 724 20.56 -30.45 38.03
C LEU A 724 21.07 -31.86 38.35
N ARG A 725 22.29 -32.20 37.92
CA ARG A 725 22.94 -33.47 38.24
C ARG A 725 23.13 -33.64 39.75
N GLU A 726 23.68 -32.63 40.42
CA GLU A 726 23.90 -32.65 41.88
C GLU A 726 22.57 -32.81 42.64
N ALA A 727 21.51 -32.12 42.18
CA ALA A 727 20.18 -32.25 42.78
C ALA A 727 19.64 -33.70 42.67
N VAL A 728 19.83 -34.38 41.53
CA VAL A 728 19.43 -35.78 41.34
C VAL A 728 20.26 -36.76 42.16
N GLU A 729 21.56 -36.52 42.29
CA GLU A 729 22.46 -37.39 43.09
C GLU A 729 22.11 -37.36 44.59
N VAL A 730 21.66 -36.21 45.11
CA VAL A 730 21.36 -35.99 46.53
C VAL A 730 19.89 -36.25 46.90
N ASP A 731 18.99 -36.38 45.92
CA ASP A 731 17.57 -36.66 46.16
C ASP A 731 17.36 -38.04 46.81
N LEU A 732 16.52 -38.15 47.84
CA LEU A 732 16.30 -39.43 48.56
C LEU A 732 15.03 -40.16 48.10
N ASP A 733 14.22 -39.55 47.23
CA ASP A 733 12.90 -40.03 46.83
C ASP A 733 12.94 -40.86 45.53
N LEU A 734 14.00 -40.72 44.72
CA LEU A 734 14.23 -41.56 43.53
C LEU A 734 14.86 -42.93 43.88
N SER A 735 14.39 -43.99 43.22
CA SER A 735 14.99 -45.33 43.33
C SER A 735 16.40 -45.37 42.73
N VAL A 736 17.22 -46.36 43.10
CA VAL A 736 18.59 -46.50 42.59
C VAL A 736 18.63 -46.68 41.08
N GLU A 737 17.65 -47.38 40.51
CA GLU A 737 17.52 -47.60 39.07
C GLU A 737 17.07 -46.33 38.34
N ASP A 738 16.04 -45.63 38.84
CA ASP A 738 15.55 -44.39 38.24
C ASP A 738 16.60 -43.27 38.28
N LYS A 739 17.42 -43.21 39.35
CA LYS A 739 18.55 -42.27 39.43
C LYS A 739 19.57 -42.55 38.34
N ALA A 740 19.89 -43.81 38.08
CA ALA A 740 20.87 -44.17 37.06
C ALA A 740 20.39 -43.73 35.66
N ASP A 741 19.12 -43.98 35.34
CA ASP A 741 18.51 -43.61 34.05
C ASP A 741 18.44 -42.08 33.87
N VAL A 742 18.02 -41.35 34.92
CA VAL A 742 17.97 -39.88 34.88
C VAL A 742 19.36 -39.27 34.74
N LEU A 743 20.37 -39.79 35.45
CA LEU A 743 21.76 -39.32 35.33
C LEU A 743 22.36 -39.60 33.95
N GLU A 744 22.02 -40.72 33.31
CA GLU A 744 22.42 -40.99 31.93
C GLU A 744 21.83 -39.97 30.95
N GLN A 745 20.54 -39.63 31.10
CA GLN A 745 19.92 -38.60 30.27
C GLN A 745 20.48 -37.20 30.55
N ILE A 746 20.84 -36.88 31.79
CA ILE A 746 21.53 -35.63 32.14
C ILE A 746 22.94 -35.57 31.51
N GLN A 747 23.65 -36.70 31.40
CA GLN A 747 24.92 -36.74 30.67
C GLN A 747 24.73 -36.50 29.15
N LEU A 748 23.66 -37.03 28.56
CA LEU A 748 23.31 -36.75 27.17
C LEU A 748 22.95 -35.27 26.97
N LEU A 749 22.26 -34.65 27.93
CA LEU A 749 22.01 -33.20 27.96
C LEU A 749 23.31 -32.40 28.05
N ALA A 750 24.26 -32.81 28.89
CA ALA A 750 25.57 -32.15 29.01
C ALA A 750 26.38 -32.22 27.69
N ARG A 751 26.37 -33.38 27.02
CA ARG A 751 27.01 -33.56 25.72
C ARG A 751 26.33 -32.72 24.63
N ALA A 752 24.99 -32.70 24.62
CA ALA A 752 24.23 -31.85 23.69
C ALA A 752 24.47 -30.35 23.95
N ALA A 753 24.58 -29.94 25.22
CA ALA A 753 24.92 -28.56 25.61
C ALA A 753 26.37 -28.17 25.26
N SER A 754 27.28 -29.14 25.11
CA SER A 754 28.66 -28.90 24.67
C SER A 754 28.78 -28.69 23.16
N SER A 755 27.74 -29.00 22.37
CA SER A 755 27.69 -28.81 20.91
C SER A 755 26.26 -28.50 20.44
N PRO A 756 25.66 -27.36 20.89
CA PRO A 756 24.23 -27.09 20.74
C PRO A 756 23.79 -26.75 19.31
N LEU A 757 24.72 -26.62 18.37
CA LEU A 757 24.46 -26.26 16.96
C LEU A 757 24.36 -27.47 16.03
N GLU A 758 24.68 -28.67 16.52
CA GLU A 758 24.59 -29.88 15.72
C GLU A 758 23.15 -30.45 15.78
N VAL A 759 22.53 -30.65 14.61
CA VAL A 759 21.12 -31.10 14.49
C VAL A 759 20.87 -32.41 15.24
N LEU A 760 21.84 -33.32 15.23
CA LEU A 760 21.78 -34.59 15.95
C LEU A 760 21.82 -34.36 17.48
N SER A 761 22.68 -33.45 17.93
CA SER A 761 22.83 -33.06 19.34
C SER A 761 21.58 -32.35 19.87
N GLN A 762 20.92 -31.50 19.08
CA GLN A 762 19.62 -30.90 19.46
C GLN A 762 18.52 -31.95 19.57
N ARG A 763 18.44 -32.89 18.63
CA ARG A 763 17.44 -33.97 18.66
C ARG A 763 17.64 -34.90 19.85
N GLN A 764 18.90 -35.19 20.21
CA GLN A 764 19.23 -35.96 21.41
C GLN A 764 18.93 -35.18 22.69
N GLY A 765 19.27 -33.90 22.75
CA GLY A 765 18.97 -33.01 23.88
C GLY A 765 17.46 -32.90 24.15
N ARG A 766 16.63 -32.73 23.11
CA ARG A 766 15.16 -32.73 23.24
C ARG A 766 14.63 -34.01 23.88
N LYS A 767 15.07 -35.17 23.37
CA LYS A 767 14.64 -36.48 23.89
C LYS A 767 15.05 -36.69 25.35
N ALA A 768 16.29 -36.36 25.67
CA ALA A 768 16.80 -36.45 27.04
C ALA A 768 16.04 -35.50 27.98
N LEU A 769 15.74 -34.27 27.54
CA LEU A 769 14.95 -33.32 28.33
C LEU A 769 13.53 -33.80 28.58
N THR A 770 12.85 -34.36 27.56
CA THR A 770 11.50 -34.92 27.71
C THR A 770 11.48 -36.08 28.70
N PHE A 771 12.49 -36.95 28.67
CA PHE A 771 12.61 -38.05 29.62
C PHE A 771 12.82 -37.52 31.05
N VAL A 772 13.73 -36.57 31.24
CA VAL A 772 14.01 -35.98 32.56
C VAL A 772 12.77 -35.27 33.11
N ARG A 773 12.03 -34.52 32.28
CA ARG A 773 10.74 -33.91 32.68
C ARG A 773 9.71 -34.98 33.08
N GLY A 774 9.62 -36.09 32.34
CA GLY A 774 8.70 -37.18 32.63
C GLY A 774 9.01 -37.88 33.96
N ALA A 775 10.29 -38.20 34.20
CA ALA A 775 10.76 -38.83 35.43
C ALA A 775 10.54 -37.95 36.66
N ILE A 776 10.70 -36.62 36.52
CA ILE A 776 10.48 -35.66 37.61
C ILE A 776 8.99 -35.41 37.84
N ALA A 777 8.17 -35.41 36.79
CA ALA A 777 6.72 -35.27 36.90
C ALA A 777 6.05 -36.46 37.61
N SER A 778 6.69 -37.64 37.62
CA SER A 778 6.24 -38.80 38.41
C SER A 778 6.57 -38.72 39.90
N LEU A 779 7.34 -37.73 40.35
CA LEU A 779 7.71 -37.54 41.77
C LEU A 779 6.66 -36.73 42.53
N SER A 780 6.63 -36.90 43.86
CA SER A 780 5.76 -36.14 44.75
C SER A 780 6.08 -34.64 44.71
N PRO A 781 5.09 -33.73 44.69
CA PRO A 781 5.32 -32.27 44.71
C PRO A 781 6.08 -31.74 45.93
N ARG A 782 6.30 -32.58 46.96
CA ARG A 782 7.09 -32.26 48.16
C ARG A 782 8.58 -32.60 48.04
N ALA A 783 8.99 -33.26 46.96
CA ALA A 783 10.39 -33.61 46.73
C ALA A 783 11.20 -32.34 46.44
N LYS A 784 12.35 -32.18 47.12
CA LYS A 784 13.27 -31.05 46.90
C LYS A 784 13.75 -30.96 45.46
N LEU A 785 13.81 -32.10 44.77
CA LEU A 785 14.16 -32.16 43.36
C LEU A 785 13.17 -31.40 42.46
N VAL A 786 11.87 -31.45 42.76
CA VAL A 786 10.83 -30.83 41.92
C VAL A 786 10.99 -29.31 41.91
N SER A 787 11.24 -28.69 43.07
CA SER A 787 11.40 -27.23 43.16
C SER A 787 12.70 -26.73 42.50
N VAL A 788 13.78 -27.51 42.57
CA VAL A 788 15.06 -27.17 41.92
C VAL A 788 15.00 -27.46 40.41
N ALA A 789 14.29 -28.50 39.99
CA ALA A 789 14.20 -28.90 38.60
C ALA A 789 13.25 -28.02 37.77
N GLU A 790 12.15 -27.49 38.34
CA GLU A 790 11.24 -26.60 37.61
C GLU A 790 11.93 -25.30 37.14
N GLU A 791 12.78 -24.72 37.99
CA GLU A 791 13.53 -23.50 37.66
C GLU A 791 14.64 -23.78 36.62
N LEU A 792 15.34 -24.91 36.75
CA LEU A 792 16.45 -25.28 35.87
C LEU A 792 15.99 -25.83 34.51
N LEU A 793 14.93 -26.65 34.45
CA LEU A 793 14.42 -27.27 33.22
C LEU A 793 13.64 -26.31 32.33
N GLY A 794 13.12 -25.21 32.89
CA GLY A 794 12.55 -24.11 32.11
C GLY A 794 13.64 -23.37 31.33
N ALA A 795 14.74 -23.04 31.99
CA ALA A 795 15.90 -22.40 31.37
C ALA A 795 16.56 -23.30 30.30
N ILE A 796 16.68 -24.61 30.56
CA ILE A 796 17.23 -25.59 29.60
C ILE A 796 16.26 -25.84 28.42
N GLY A 797 14.95 -25.77 28.63
CA GLY A 797 13.92 -26.01 27.59
C GLY A 797 13.88 -24.95 26.49
N LEU A 798 14.10 -23.68 26.86
CA LEU A 798 14.21 -22.56 25.92
C LEU A 798 15.31 -22.76 24.87
N LEU A 799 16.31 -23.59 25.17
CA LEU A 799 17.44 -23.88 24.28
C LEU A 799 17.15 -24.94 23.22
N PHE A 800 16.28 -25.89 23.56
CA PHE A 800 15.94 -27.03 22.73
C PHE A 800 14.55 -26.88 22.10
N ASP A 801 13.95 -25.68 22.08
CA ASP A 801 12.69 -25.43 21.36
C ASP A 801 11.52 -26.27 21.94
N LEU A 802 11.43 -26.36 23.28
CA LEU A 802 10.51 -27.24 24.05
C LEU A 802 9.70 -26.54 25.14
#